data_AF-A0A3P8S0V8-F1
#
_entry.id   AF-A0A3P8S0V8-F1
#
_cell.length_a   1.000
_cell.length_b   1.000
_cell.length_c   1.000
_cell.angle_alpha   90.00
_cell.angle_beta   90.00
_cell.angle_gamma   90.00
#
_symmetry.space_group_name_H-M   'P 1'
#
loop_
_entity.id
_entity.type
_entity.pdbx_description
1 polymer ?
#
loop_
_entity_poly.entity_id
_entity_poly.type
_entity_poly.pdbx_seq_one_letter_code
_entity_poly.pdbx_strand_id
1 'polypeptide(L)'
;MLLELQLKIEVTDTAVVKGIERANQSLQQLSGALEQLNPDGEEVEGVRGGDGNLFTTLSEEDKAAWSHKTHSEAVNQLKSLLLKQCREIPPPLSPAEKRSPSKRVQQESRSSLPAFQDLVPMIHNQSEYIQHLEAEVKFCKEELQGMKQRIRVVVVENEKLHSELKSKAVDESLRDYTIRNSTVNESMVHSHIASNTDHSVLQRAEHNTWKNELEQLKVIYQTQIESLEAQVVSLRKDLSVSQKECEEVKVRLRHREKQAADALRADGAPRVAGLCLKCAQHEAVLAGTHTNLHVQAVDRLTKERDELLVALRAVRTSQQEAQQREWSACLQVKQAVEMAEEANLHKTRVEVQCEQLSRELAQQREQLDREALAMHERLAEAREEGRAESRKQKEELAHTVSNLSQHVAELEGQLDRAHRDKTSLTNQLEDTFHKLTSQEQDNTQVCVDLRYQLSQAKLKKEEAERDLRELKAKTSRQMEKAAQEVERLSSELVGCRQHLEAVQKDGSQWQAEALSLAEQLANAQCQLHLTRQERENTQRAHKEEMASVTLSARERERELTVTLQQTEARHQQRVGELDSLLSSQNSLIRKLKEECCKLGSKLEERTENSRSELEQLALEKHHLEETVKSLRTRCSNMEEQCIQHGRMHQRMKDRLQQLDRHCQSSAQQVCELLVKQNQLMQERNTLSEEMQNLRIEGAFILGISGAVDCCLCRQVSATNVTLLYVSS
;
A
#
# COMPACT_ATOMS: atom_id res chain seq x y z
N MET A 1 -35.35 -0.66 35.77
CA MET A 1 -34.55 -1.39 34.75
C MET A 1 -33.22 -0.70 34.46
N LEU A 2 -33.13 0.37 33.64
CA LEU A 2 -31.82 0.94 33.25
C LEU A 2 -30.95 1.36 34.45
N LEU A 3 -31.50 2.08 35.42
CA LEU A 3 -30.80 2.43 36.67
C LEU A 3 -30.35 1.21 37.51
N GLU A 4 -31.09 0.09 37.45
CA GLU A 4 -30.71 -1.14 38.16
C GLU A 4 -29.62 -1.93 37.44
N LEU A 5 -29.56 -1.85 36.10
CA LEU A 5 -28.45 -2.40 35.32
C LEU A 5 -27.17 -1.61 35.61
N GLN A 6 -27.27 -0.27 35.65
CA GLN A 6 -26.14 0.60 35.95
C GLN A 6 -25.58 0.35 37.38
N LEU A 7 -26.46 0.32 38.40
CA LEU A 7 -26.09 -0.05 39.77
C LEU A 7 -25.50 -1.46 39.88
N LYS A 8 -25.98 -2.44 39.10
CA LYS A 8 -25.41 -3.80 39.10
C LYS A 8 -24.01 -3.83 38.49
N ILE A 9 -23.77 -3.10 37.39
CA ILE A 9 -22.46 -2.99 36.74
C ILE A 9 -21.45 -2.31 37.68
N GLU A 10 -21.79 -1.17 38.27
CA GLU A 10 -20.92 -0.45 39.22
C GLU A 10 -20.57 -1.31 40.45
N VAL A 11 -21.52 -2.09 40.96
CA VAL A 11 -21.28 -3.03 42.07
C VAL A 11 -20.40 -4.21 41.66
N THR A 12 -20.57 -4.78 40.45
CA THR A 12 -19.68 -5.85 39.96
C THR A 12 -18.26 -5.35 39.70
N ASP A 13 -18.10 -4.18 39.10
CA ASP A 13 -16.77 -3.62 38.80
C ASP A 13 -16.04 -3.25 40.09
N THR A 14 -16.74 -2.65 41.06
CA THR A 14 -16.18 -2.37 42.40
C THR A 14 -15.78 -3.66 43.14
N ALA A 15 -16.51 -4.77 42.95
CA ALA A 15 -16.18 -6.06 43.55
C ALA A 15 -14.97 -6.72 42.86
N VAL A 16 -14.87 -6.62 41.53
CA VAL A 16 -13.75 -7.15 40.73
C VAL A 16 -12.47 -6.38 41.02
N VAL A 17 -12.50 -5.05 41.03
CA VAL A 17 -11.34 -4.19 41.39
C VAL A 17 -10.85 -4.55 42.80
N LYS A 18 -11.74 -4.61 43.80
CA LYS A 18 -11.37 -5.04 45.16
C LYS A 18 -10.93 -6.50 45.28
N GLY A 19 -11.16 -7.33 44.27
CA GLY A 19 -10.60 -8.68 44.16
C GLY A 19 -9.16 -8.64 43.66
N ILE A 20 -8.93 -7.89 42.58
CA ILE A 20 -7.60 -7.67 41.96
C ILE A 20 -6.65 -6.96 42.94
N GLU A 21 -7.12 -5.95 43.68
CA GLU A 21 -6.33 -5.26 44.71
C GLU A 21 -5.84 -6.22 45.81
N ARG A 22 -6.69 -7.13 46.29
CA ARG A 22 -6.30 -8.14 47.30
C ARG A 22 -5.34 -9.20 46.73
N ALA A 23 -5.52 -9.61 45.47
CA ALA A 23 -4.58 -10.50 44.80
C ALA A 23 -3.20 -9.84 44.65
N ASN A 24 -3.16 -8.57 44.24
CA ASN A 24 -1.92 -7.80 44.08
C ASN A 24 -1.23 -7.51 45.42
N GLN A 25 -1.99 -7.22 46.48
CA GLN A 25 -1.43 -7.09 47.84
C GLN A 25 -0.83 -8.40 48.34
N SER A 26 -1.48 -9.55 48.07
CA SER A 26 -0.94 -10.87 48.40
C SER A 26 0.33 -11.20 47.61
N LEU A 27 0.40 -10.82 46.34
CA LEU A 27 1.61 -10.95 45.52
C LEU A 27 2.75 -10.03 46.01
N GLN A 28 2.47 -8.78 46.37
CA GLN A 28 3.48 -7.87 46.94
C GLN A 28 4.01 -8.37 48.29
N GLN A 29 3.17 -8.98 49.12
CA GLN A 29 3.60 -9.63 50.36
C GLN A 29 4.50 -10.85 50.13
N LEU A 30 4.31 -11.58 49.02
CA LEU A 30 5.19 -12.68 48.62
C LEU A 30 6.51 -12.18 48.00
N SER A 31 6.50 -11.10 47.21
CA SER A 31 7.72 -10.47 46.68
C SER A 31 8.62 -9.95 47.81
N GLY A 32 8.07 -9.17 48.74
CA GLY A 32 8.84 -8.61 49.86
C GLY A 32 9.40 -9.64 50.85
N ALA A 33 8.91 -10.88 50.81
CA ALA A 33 9.47 -12.00 51.58
C ALA A 33 10.68 -12.67 50.90
N LEU A 34 10.92 -12.42 49.61
CA LEU A 34 12.05 -12.99 48.86
C LEU A 34 13.29 -12.09 48.85
N GLU A 35 13.12 -10.77 49.01
CA GLU A 35 14.20 -9.77 48.89
C GLU A 35 15.01 -9.52 50.18
N GLN A 36 14.76 -10.27 51.27
CA GLN A 36 15.48 -10.09 52.55
C GLN A 36 16.68 -11.04 52.77
N LEU A 37 17.17 -11.71 51.72
CA LEU A 37 18.32 -12.62 51.78
C LEU A 37 19.34 -12.39 50.65
N ASN A 38 19.89 -11.17 50.56
CA ASN A 38 21.31 -10.83 50.28
C ASN A 38 21.47 -9.37 49.82
N PRO A 39 22.15 -8.49 50.58
CA PRO A 39 22.67 -7.21 50.10
C PRO A 39 24.16 -7.29 49.75
N ASP A 40 24.55 -6.69 48.62
CA ASP A 40 25.91 -6.23 48.19
C ASP A 40 27.06 -7.29 48.22
N GLY A 41 28.14 -7.26 47.44
CA GLY A 41 28.88 -6.29 46.61
C GLY A 41 30.33 -6.84 46.54
N GLU A 42 31.26 -6.49 45.65
CA GLU A 42 31.32 -5.51 44.55
C GLU A 42 32.11 -6.12 43.36
N GLU A 43 32.66 -5.27 42.47
CA GLU A 43 33.37 -5.60 41.23
C GLU A 43 34.83 -6.09 41.44
N VAL A 44 35.43 -6.71 40.40
CA VAL A 44 36.76 -6.36 39.81
C VAL A 44 37.11 -7.28 38.63
N GLU A 45 37.97 -6.79 37.72
CA GLU A 45 38.33 -7.38 36.43
C GLU A 45 39.35 -8.55 36.46
N GLY A 46 39.28 -9.39 35.42
CA GLY A 46 40.44 -9.54 34.51
C GLY A 46 41.35 -10.78 34.62
N VAL A 47 42.08 -11.03 33.51
CA VAL A 47 43.09 -12.09 33.28
C VAL A 47 42.51 -13.53 33.28
N ARG A 48 42.24 -14.22 32.17
CA ARG A 48 42.92 -14.45 30.86
C ARG A 48 44.23 -15.26 30.94
N GLY A 49 44.13 -16.53 30.51
CA GLY A 49 45.24 -17.45 30.27
C GLY A 49 45.11 -18.73 31.10
N GLY A 50 45.27 -19.94 30.55
CA GLY A 50 45.46 -20.28 29.13
C GLY A 50 46.06 -21.69 29.01
N ASP A 51 45.38 -22.57 28.27
CA ASP A 51 45.78 -23.95 27.93
C ASP A 51 46.02 -24.91 29.13
N GLY A 52 45.86 -26.24 28.99
CA GLY A 52 45.28 -26.98 27.88
C GLY A 52 45.29 -28.50 28.12
N ASN A 53 44.22 -29.17 27.70
CA ASN A 53 44.17 -30.55 27.19
C ASN A 53 44.94 -31.71 27.88
N LEU A 54 44.16 -32.72 28.35
CA LEU A 54 44.08 -34.09 27.76
C LEU A 54 44.36 -35.32 28.67
N PHE A 55 43.50 -36.34 28.50
CA PHE A 55 43.66 -37.79 28.78
C PHE A 55 43.69 -38.37 30.22
N THR A 56 42.52 -38.83 30.65
CA THR A 56 42.17 -40.25 30.94
C THR A 56 43.29 -41.32 30.92
N THR A 57 43.48 -42.09 32.01
CA THR A 57 43.07 -43.53 32.18
C THR A 57 43.70 -44.27 33.38
N LEU A 58 42.89 -45.13 34.02
CA LEU A 58 43.17 -46.46 34.63
C LEU A 58 44.34 -46.71 35.61
N SER A 59 43.99 -47.12 36.85
CA SER A 59 44.31 -48.40 37.56
C SER A 59 43.89 -48.22 39.05
N GLU A 60 43.24 -49.12 39.83
CA GLU A 60 43.37 -50.58 40.08
C GLU A 60 44.78 -51.02 40.53
N GLU A 61 45.01 -51.69 41.66
CA GLU A 61 44.18 -52.06 42.84
C GLU A 61 44.96 -51.66 44.12
N ASP A 62 44.33 -51.65 45.30
CA ASP A 62 44.99 -52.25 46.48
C ASP A 62 43.97 -52.76 47.52
N LYS A 63 44.38 -53.71 48.37
CA LYS A 63 43.43 -54.65 49.01
C LYS A 63 43.78 -55.06 50.46
N ALA A 64 42.83 -54.76 51.35
CA ALA A 64 42.61 -55.39 52.67
C ALA A 64 43.67 -55.24 53.79
N ALA A 65 43.23 -54.64 54.92
CA ALA A 65 43.62 -55.03 56.27
C ALA A 65 42.58 -54.50 57.30
N TRP A 66 42.65 -54.99 58.55
CA TRP A 66 41.83 -54.62 59.72
C TRP A 66 40.33 -54.98 59.69
N SER A 67 39.69 -55.52 60.73
CA SER A 67 40.05 -56.56 61.73
C SER A 67 38.85 -56.72 62.69
N HIS A 68 38.46 -57.94 63.05
CA HIS A 68 37.35 -58.17 64.00
C HIS A 68 37.67 -57.68 65.42
N LYS A 69 36.98 -56.63 65.94
CA LYS A 69 36.58 -56.53 67.38
C LYS A 69 35.64 -55.37 67.78
N THR A 70 34.37 -55.42 67.37
CA THR A 70 33.23 -54.96 68.19
C THR A 70 32.07 -55.94 67.99
N HIS A 71 31.24 -56.17 69.01
CA HIS A 71 30.31 -57.30 69.03
C HIS A 71 28.94 -57.00 69.67
N SER A 72 27.89 -57.41 68.95
CA SER A 72 26.84 -58.29 69.48
C SER A 72 25.83 -57.79 70.53
N GLU A 73 25.56 -56.48 70.67
CA GLU A 73 24.42 -56.02 71.51
C GLU A 73 23.19 -55.60 70.70
N ALA A 74 23.26 -54.54 69.88
CA ALA A 74 22.10 -54.05 69.10
C ALA A 74 21.47 -55.11 68.17
N VAL A 75 22.29 -55.95 67.53
CA VAL A 75 21.83 -56.99 66.59
C VAL A 75 21.01 -58.10 67.29
N ASN A 76 21.29 -58.38 68.57
CA ASN A 76 20.56 -59.37 69.34
C ASN A 76 19.23 -58.82 69.88
N GLN A 77 19.18 -57.52 70.20
CA GLN A 77 17.92 -56.84 70.53
C GLN A 77 16.95 -56.84 69.34
N LEU A 78 17.44 -56.55 68.12
CA LEU A 78 16.65 -56.65 66.88
C LEU A 78 16.08 -58.06 66.64
N LYS A 79 16.89 -59.11 66.82
CA LYS A 79 16.40 -60.50 66.74
C LYS A 79 15.34 -60.83 67.81
N SER A 80 15.49 -60.31 69.03
CA SER A 80 14.54 -60.54 70.12
C SER A 80 13.18 -59.90 69.87
N LEU A 81 13.16 -58.71 69.24
CA LEU A 81 11.92 -58.01 68.87
C LEU A 81 11.20 -58.69 67.70
N LEU A 82 11.92 -59.06 66.64
CA LEU A 82 11.33 -59.76 65.48
C LEU A 82 10.70 -61.11 65.86
N LEU A 83 11.32 -61.86 66.78
CA LEU A 83 10.77 -63.13 67.29
C LEU A 83 9.51 -62.98 68.17
N LYS A 84 9.16 -61.77 68.61
CA LYS A 84 7.95 -61.51 69.42
C LYS A 84 6.69 -61.22 68.60
N GLN A 85 6.81 -60.84 67.34
CA GLN A 85 5.67 -60.43 66.52
C GLN A 85 5.04 -61.58 65.71
N CYS A 86 5.78 -62.66 65.46
CA CYS A 86 5.33 -63.83 64.68
C CYS A 86 4.54 -64.87 65.51
N ARG A 87 3.65 -64.45 66.43
CA ARG A 87 3.04 -65.38 67.40
C ARG A 87 1.55 -65.21 67.72
N GLU A 88 0.77 -64.65 66.81
CA GLU A 88 -0.70 -64.75 66.83
C GLU A 88 -1.26 -65.31 65.50
N ILE A 89 -2.46 -65.88 65.57
CA ILE A 89 -3.22 -66.59 64.52
C ILE A 89 -2.68 -68.00 64.14
N PRO A 90 -3.45 -69.10 64.31
CA PRO A 90 -3.00 -70.47 64.04
C PRO A 90 -3.34 -71.02 62.62
N PRO A 91 -2.62 -72.07 62.15
CA PRO A 91 -2.98 -72.91 60.99
C PRO A 91 -3.94 -74.06 61.40
N PRO A 92 -4.42 -74.98 60.52
CA PRO A 92 -3.98 -75.28 59.15
C PRO A 92 -5.10 -75.55 58.10
N LEU A 93 -4.68 -76.07 56.93
CA LEU A 93 -5.40 -76.91 55.92
C LEU A 93 -5.67 -76.29 54.53
N SER A 94 -5.10 -76.97 53.53
CA SER A 94 -5.47 -76.98 52.10
C SER A 94 -6.14 -78.35 51.78
N PRO A 95 -6.59 -78.73 50.55
CA PRO A 95 -6.59 -77.99 49.27
C PRO A 95 -7.91 -78.11 48.44
N ALA A 96 -7.90 -77.56 47.21
CA ALA A 96 -8.88 -77.79 46.11
C ALA A 96 -10.33 -77.26 46.36
N GLU A 97 -11.20 -76.98 45.38
CA GLU A 97 -11.36 -77.45 43.99
C GLU A 97 -11.71 -76.34 42.97
N LYS A 98 -11.86 -76.72 41.68
CA LYS A 98 -12.45 -75.90 40.60
C LYS A 98 -13.97 -76.10 40.54
N ARG A 99 -14.76 -75.03 40.33
CA ARG A 99 -15.89 -74.98 39.36
C ARG A 99 -16.54 -73.60 39.29
N SER A 100 -16.86 -73.17 38.06
CA SER A 100 -17.80 -72.10 37.75
C SER A 100 -19.03 -72.69 37.04
N PRO A 101 -20.22 -72.10 37.24
CA PRO A 101 -20.97 -71.51 36.12
C PRO A 101 -21.82 -70.27 36.55
N SER A 102 -22.54 -69.51 35.72
CA SER A 102 -22.42 -69.08 34.30
C SER A 102 -23.68 -68.26 33.92
N LYS A 103 -23.53 -66.98 33.51
CA LYS A 103 -24.54 -66.16 32.75
C LYS A 103 -25.84 -65.80 33.54
N ARG A 104 -26.62 -64.74 33.25
CA ARG A 104 -26.63 -63.66 32.23
C ARG A 104 -27.43 -62.44 32.82
N VAL A 105 -26.89 -61.21 32.82
CA VAL A 105 -27.28 -60.04 31.96
C VAL A 105 -28.34 -59.07 32.54
N GLN A 106 -28.21 -57.77 32.19
CA GLN A 106 -29.12 -56.61 32.45
C GLN A 106 -29.21 -56.09 33.91
N GLN A 107 -29.35 -54.78 34.21
CA GLN A 107 -29.29 -53.55 33.38
C GLN A 107 -29.03 -52.27 34.26
N GLU A 108 -28.39 -51.25 33.68
CA GLU A 108 -28.38 -49.79 34.01
C GLU A 108 -28.09 -49.21 35.43
N SER A 109 -27.06 -48.36 35.44
CA SER A 109 -27.07 -46.94 35.89
C SER A 109 -27.22 -46.51 37.36
N ARG A 110 -26.26 -45.62 37.73
CA ARG A 110 -26.29 -44.53 38.73
C ARG A 110 -26.04 -44.82 40.22
N SER A 111 -24.88 -44.30 40.64
CA SER A 111 -24.62 -43.53 41.87
C SER A 111 -24.91 -44.14 43.24
N SER A 112 -23.82 -44.52 43.92
CA SER A 112 -23.62 -44.27 45.34
C SER A 112 -22.20 -43.71 45.57
N LEU A 113 -22.12 -42.41 45.88
CA LEU A 113 -20.93 -41.83 46.53
C LEU A 113 -20.95 -42.25 48.01
N PRO A 114 -19.79 -42.45 48.67
CA PRO A 114 -19.73 -42.60 50.13
C PRO A 114 -20.38 -41.42 50.83
N ALA A 115 -21.00 -41.64 51.99
CA ALA A 115 -21.70 -40.59 52.71
C ALA A 115 -20.68 -39.58 53.28
N PHE A 116 -21.09 -38.30 53.36
CA PHE A 116 -20.22 -37.20 53.79
C PHE A 116 -19.62 -37.38 55.20
N GLN A 117 -20.22 -38.23 56.03
CA GLN A 117 -19.72 -38.58 57.36
C GLN A 117 -18.50 -39.53 57.32
N ASP A 118 -18.36 -40.37 56.30
CA ASP A 118 -17.24 -41.31 56.17
C ASP A 118 -15.96 -40.62 55.67
N LEU A 119 -16.08 -39.46 55.01
CA LEU A 119 -14.93 -38.69 54.55
C LEU A 119 -14.14 -38.04 55.70
N VAL A 120 -14.77 -37.64 56.80
CA VAL A 120 -14.06 -36.90 57.86
C VAL A 120 -12.99 -37.75 58.56
N PRO A 121 -13.28 -39.00 59.00
CA PRO A 121 -12.22 -39.90 59.50
C PRO A 121 -11.20 -40.27 58.41
N MET A 122 -11.65 -40.46 57.15
CA MET A 122 -10.75 -40.81 56.06
C MET A 122 -9.75 -39.68 55.74
N ILE A 123 -10.17 -38.42 55.79
CA ILE A 123 -9.32 -37.24 55.62
C ILE A 123 -8.39 -37.07 56.82
N HIS A 124 -8.84 -37.33 58.06
CA HIS A 124 -7.95 -37.34 59.23
C HIS A 124 -6.87 -38.41 59.09
N ASN A 125 -7.25 -39.66 58.83
CA ASN A 125 -6.31 -40.78 58.63
C ASN A 125 -5.34 -40.52 57.47
N GLN A 126 -5.80 -39.87 56.37
CA GLN A 126 -4.92 -39.44 55.28
C GLN A 126 -3.97 -38.32 55.72
N SER A 127 -4.41 -37.37 56.53
CA SER A 127 -3.54 -36.30 57.05
C SER A 127 -2.51 -36.81 58.07
N GLU A 128 -2.87 -37.80 58.90
CA GLU A 128 -1.97 -38.50 59.82
C GLU A 128 -0.94 -39.33 59.04
N TYR A 129 -1.35 -40.01 57.96
CA TYR A 129 -0.45 -40.74 57.08
C TYR A 129 0.49 -39.82 56.29
N ILE A 130 0.01 -38.66 55.84
CA ILE A 130 0.86 -37.61 55.23
C ILE A 130 1.87 -37.09 56.26
N GLN A 131 1.46 -36.78 57.49
CA GLN A 131 2.37 -36.34 58.56
C GLN A 131 3.41 -37.43 58.92
N HIS A 132 3.03 -38.71 58.87
CA HIS A 132 3.98 -39.83 59.04
C HIS A 132 5.03 -39.85 57.92
N LEU A 133 4.60 -39.77 56.65
CA LEU A 133 5.50 -39.72 55.50
C LEU A 133 6.39 -38.47 55.52
N GLU A 134 5.86 -37.31 55.93
CA GLU A 134 6.62 -36.07 56.10
C GLU A 134 7.67 -36.20 57.21
N ALA A 135 7.34 -36.88 58.32
CA ALA A 135 8.27 -37.19 59.40
C ALA A 135 9.36 -38.19 58.96
N GLU A 136 9.02 -39.24 58.21
CA GLU A 136 9.98 -40.19 57.64
C GLU A 136 10.91 -39.52 56.62
N VAL A 137 10.37 -38.67 55.73
CA VAL A 137 11.16 -37.88 54.78
C VAL A 137 12.06 -36.87 55.50
N LYS A 138 11.59 -36.26 56.59
CA LYS A 138 12.41 -35.39 57.44
C LYS A 138 13.54 -36.17 58.12
N PHE A 139 13.24 -37.31 58.73
CA PHE A 139 14.24 -38.19 59.34
C PHE A 139 15.28 -38.67 58.32
N CYS A 140 14.86 -39.06 57.12
CA CYS A 140 15.79 -39.46 56.04
C CYS A 140 16.68 -38.30 55.58
N LYS A 141 16.16 -37.06 55.53
CA LYS A 141 16.97 -35.86 55.25
C LYS A 141 17.97 -35.57 56.37
N GLU A 142 17.56 -35.70 57.63
CA GLU A 142 18.41 -35.49 58.80
C GLU A 142 19.54 -36.54 58.90
N GLU A 143 19.26 -37.82 58.67
CA GLU A 143 20.31 -38.86 58.58
C GLU A 143 21.20 -38.71 57.34
N LEU A 144 20.67 -38.29 56.17
CA LEU A 144 21.52 -37.95 55.01
C LEU A 144 22.42 -36.76 55.29
N GLN A 145 21.95 -35.74 56.02
CA GLN A 145 22.74 -34.59 56.43
C GLN A 145 23.80 -34.98 57.49
N GLY A 146 23.44 -35.84 58.44
CA GLY A 146 24.37 -36.45 59.38
C GLY A 146 25.44 -37.30 58.68
N MET A 147 25.05 -38.12 57.70
CA MET A 147 25.98 -38.91 56.89
C MET A 147 26.91 -38.03 56.06
N LYS A 148 26.40 -36.97 55.43
CA LYS A 148 27.18 -35.96 54.70
C LYS A 148 28.21 -35.27 55.61
N GLN A 149 27.85 -35.00 56.87
CA GLN A 149 28.79 -34.44 57.85
C GLN A 149 29.83 -35.48 58.32
N ARG A 150 29.44 -36.74 58.55
CA ARG A 150 30.37 -37.85 58.85
C ARG A 150 31.39 -38.04 57.71
N ILE A 151 30.93 -38.07 56.46
CA ILE A 151 31.79 -38.15 55.26
C ILE A 151 32.72 -36.94 55.17
N ARG A 152 32.24 -35.72 55.42
CA ARG A 152 33.08 -34.51 55.41
C ARG A 152 34.22 -34.57 56.44
N VAL A 153 33.96 -35.08 57.64
CA VAL A 153 35.01 -35.29 58.67
C VAL A 153 36.03 -36.32 58.17
N VAL A 154 35.58 -37.45 57.63
CA VAL A 154 36.47 -38.49 57.09
C VAL A 154 37.30 -38.00 55.89
N VAL A 155 36.76 -37.13 55.04
CA VAL A 155 37.52 -36.51 53.94
C VAL A 155 38.63 -35.59 54.48
N VAL A 156 38.30 -34.67 55.39
CA VAL A 156 39.29 -33.76 56.01
C VAL A 156 40.34 -34.53 56.81
N GLU A 157 39.96 -35.64 57.46
CA GLU A 157 40.89 -36.53 58.15
C GLU A 157 41.82 -37.27 57.17
N ASN A 158 41.31 -37.74 56.02
CA ASN A 158 42.14 -38.32 54.96
C ASN A 158 43.07 -37.27 54.30
N GLU A 159 42.60 -36.05 54.04
CA GLU A 159 43.43 -34.94 53.53
C GLU A 159 44.56 -34.60 54.52
N LYS A 160 44.28 -34.61 55.82
CA LYS A 160 45.27 -34.45 56.89
C LYS A 160 46.24 -35.63 56.95
N LEU A 161 45.77 -36.86 56.90
CA LEU A 161 46.60 -38.07 56.90
C LEU A 161 47.49 -38.17 55.64
N HIS A 162 46.98 -37.83 54.46
CA HIS A 162 47.80 -37.71 53.25
C HIS A 162 48.85 -36.60 53.36
N SER A 163 48.51 -35.46 53.97
CA SER A 163 49.46 -34.37 54.23
C SER A 163 50.56 -34.80 55.22
N GLU A 164 50.20 -35.51 56.28
CA GLU A 164 51.15 -36.10 57.23
C GLU A 164 52.01 -37.22 56.63
N LEU A 165 51.45 -38.06 55.76
CA LEU A 165 52.22 -39.08 55.04
C LEU A 165 53.19 -38.43 54.05
N LYS A 166 52.76 -37.36 53.38
CA LYS A 166 53.61 -36.58 52.46
C LYS A 166 54.72 -35.84 53.19
N SER A 167 54.45 -35.27 54.38
CA SER A 167 55.51 -34.67 55.20
C SER A 167 56.46 -35.73 55.76
N LYS A 168 55.96 -36.87 56.24
CA LYS A 168 56.79 -38.00 56.70
C LYS A 168 57.70 -38.52 55.58
N ALA A 169 57.18 -38.71 54.36
CA ALA A 169 58.00 -39.12 53.21
C ALA A 169 59.08 -38.10 52.83
N VAL A 170 58.82 -36.79 53.00
CA VAL A 170 59.83 -35.74 52.81
C VAL A 170 60.87 -35.74 53.94
N ASP A 171 60.46 -35.88 55.21
CA ASP A 171 61.36 -36.02 56.36
C ASP A 171 62.23 -37.30 56.25
N GLU A 172 61.68 -38.39 55.73
CA GLU A 172 62.37 -39.67 55.52
C GLU A 172 63.37 -39.58 54.35
N SER A 173 62.99 -38.92 53.26
CA SER A 173 63.91 -38.57 52.17
C SER A 173 65.04 -37.62 52.62
N LEU A 174 64.73 -36.65 53.50
CA LEU A 174 65.73 -35.78 54.12
C LEU A 174 66.64 -36.53 55.10
N ARG A 175 66.13 -37.56 55.81
CA ARG A 175 66.94 -38.47 56.63
C ARG A 175 67.88 -39.30 55.76
N ASP A 176 67.42 -39.88 54.66
CA ASP A 176 68.29 -40.61 53.73
C ASP A 176 69.35 -39.71 53.11
N TYR A 177 69.01 -38.46 52.77
CA TYR A 177 69.99 -37.45 52.32
C TYR A 177 71.01 -37.12 53.43
N THR A 178 70.56 -37.03 54.69
CA THR A 178 71.44 -36.78 55.86
C THR A 178 72.35 -37.97 56.16
N ILE A 179 71.84 -39.21 56.06
CA ILE A 179 72.61 -40.44 56.20
C ILE A 179 73.67 -40.53 55.10
N ARG A 180 73.30 -40.23 53.85
CA ARG A 180 74.21 -40.22 52.69
C ARG A 180 75.30 -39.15 52.78
N ASN A 181 75.06 -38.04 53.49
CA ASN A 181 76.07 -37.02 53.77
C ASN A 181 76.91 -37.32 55.03
N SER A 182 76.47 -38.22 55.93
CA SER A 182 77.21 -38.55 57.16
C SER A 182 78.51 -39.34 56.92
N THR A 183 78.64 -39.99 55.76
CA THR A 183 79.82 -40.77 55.36
C THR A 183 80.71 -40.08 54.32
N VAL A 184 80.39 -38.85 53.89
CA VAL A 184 81.21 -38.05 52.96
C VAL A 184 81.41 -36.65 53.53
N ASN A 185 82.35 -36.53 54.47
CA ASN A 185 82.80 -35.24 55.00
C ASN A 185 84.33 -35.08 54.94
N GLU A 186 84.92 -35.41 53.79
CA GLU A 186 86.25 -34.97 53.38
C GLU A 186 86.31 -34.83 51.84
N SER A 187 87.16 -33.91 51.34
CA SER A 187 87.39 -33.63 49.91
C SER A 187 86.21 -33.07 49.06
N MET A 188 85.75 -31.86 49.40
CA MET A 188 84.90 -31.01 48.54
C MET A 188 85.75 -30.16 47.57
N VAL A 189 85.67 -30.38 46.24
CA VAL A 189 86.16 -29.45 45.19
C VAL A 189 85.30 -29.51 43.91
N HIS A 190 84.87 -28.33 43.43
CA HIS A 190 84.26 -27.95 42.12
C HIS A 190 83.22 -28.88 41.44
N SER A 191 81.94 -28.49 41.24
CA SER A 191 81.35 -27.26 40.64
C SER A 191 81.04 -27.35 39.12
N HIS A 192 79.83 -27.84 38.83
CA HIS A 192 78.84 -27.27 37.90
C HIS A 192 79.00 -27.30 36.35
N ILE A 193 77.86 -27.68 35.73
CA ILE A 193 77.29 -27.35 34.40
C ILE A 193 77.56 -28.30 33.21
N ALA A 194 76.43 -28.84 32.71
CA ALA A 194 76.16 -29.46 31.39
C ALA A 194 76.93 -30.76 30.99
N SER A 195 76.37 -31.68 30.21
CA SER A 195 74.95 -32.11 30.05
C SER A 195 74.85 -33.45 29.29
N ASN A 196 74.22 -34.45 29.90
CA ASN A 196 73.55 -35.60 29.25
C ASN A 196 74.32 -36.46 28.22
N THR A 197 75.66 -36.53 28.23
CA THR A 197 76.42 -37.43 27.33
C THR A 197 77.30 -38.46 28.07
N ASP A 198 77.95 -38.08 29.17
CA ASP A 198 79.02 -38.89 29.79
C ASP A 198 78.55 -40.04 30.69
N HIS A 199 77.26 -40.11 31.03
CA HIS A 199 76.76 -41.07 32.03
C HIS A 199 76.93 -42.55 31.60
N SER A 200 77.01 -42.83 30.29
CA SER A 200 77.36 -44.16 29.76
C SER A 200 78.87 -44.43 29.73
N VAL A 201 79.69 -43.39 29.67
CA VAL A 201 81.16 -43.52 29.62
C VAL A 201 81.72 -43.75 31.01
N LEU A 202 81.29 -42.96 31.99
CA LEU A 202 81.66 -43.12 33.41
C LEU A 202 81.28 -44.51 33.94
N GLN A 203 80.01 -44.92 33.79
CA GLN A 203 79.55 -46.23 34.30
C GLN A 203 80.27 -47.42 33.62
N ARG A 204 80.73 -47.26 32.37
CA ARG A 204 81.55 -48.27 31.66
C ARG A 204 83.02 -48.24 32.11
N ALA A 205 83.56 -47.07 32.44
CA ALA A 205 84.90 -46.94 33.01
C ALA A 205 84.95 -47.57 34.42
N GLU A 206 83.99 -47.22 35.28
CA GLU A 206 83.82 -47.79 36.63
C GLU A 206 83.63 -49.31 36.58
N HIS A 207 82.75 -49.83 35.72
CA HIS A 207 82.60 -51.28 35.54
C HIS A 207 83.91 -51.96 35.10
N ASN A 208 84.76 -51.27 34.31
CA ASN A 208 86.06 -51.79 33.90
C ASN A 208 87.12 -51.68 35.01
N THR A 209 87.11 -50.65 35.87
CA THR A 209 88.02 -50.59 37.03
C THR A 209 87.66 -51.66 38.06
N TRP A 210 86.38 -51.78 38.45
CA TRP A 210 85.92 -52.85 39.34
C TRP A 210 86.22 -54.25 38.81
N LYS A 211 86.08 -54.47 37.49
CA LYS A 211 86.45 -55.73 36.84
C LYS A 211 87.97 -55.98 36.89
N ASN A 212 88.79 -54.96 36.68
CA ASN A 212 90.25 -55.09 36.74
C ASN A 212 90.74 -55.33 38.18
N GLU A 213 90.16 -54.65 39.17
CA GLU A 213 90.45 -54.85 40.60
C GLU A 213 90.04 -56.25 41.06
N LEU A 214 88.87 -56.75 40.62
CA LEU A 214 88.43 -58.12 40.88
C LEU A 214 89.39 -59.15 40.26
N GLU A 215 89.92 -58.90 39.05
CA GLU A 215 90.90 -59.79 38.42
C GLU A 215 92.28 -59.73 39.10
N GLN A 216 92.70 -58.55 39.58
CA GLN A 216 93.91 -58.42 40.42
C GLN A 216 93.76 -59.16 41.75
N LEU A 217 92.60 -59.06 42.42
CA LEU A 217 92.28 -59.81 43.64
C LEU A 217 92.31 -61.32 43.40
N LYS A 218 91.76 -61.82 42.29
CA LYS A 218 91.90 -63.23 41.90
C LYS A 218 93.36 -63.64 41.73
N VAL A 219 94.18 -62.85 41.04
CA VAL A 219 95.62 -63.15 40.85
C VAL A 219 96.38 -63.18 42.19
N ILE A 220 96.04 -62.29 43.12
CA ILE A 220 96.62 -62.28 44.48
C ILE A 220 96.22 -63.55 45.25
N TYR A 221 94.93 -63.93 45.24
CA TYR A 221 94.51 -65.17 45.92
C TYR A 221 95.06 -66.43 45.23
N GLN A 222 95.12 -66.46 43.90
CA GLN A 222 95.68 -67.57 43.12
C GLN A 222 97.17 -67.78 43.44
N THR A 223 97.97 -66.71 43.45
CA THR A 223 99.40 -66.79 43.81
C THR A 223 99.63 -67.11 45.30
N GLN A 224 98.70 -66.74 46.19
CA GLN A 224 98.71 -67.21 47.58
C GLN A 224 98.41 -68.71 47.69
N ILE A 225 97.43 -69.22 46.94
CA ILE A 225 97.11 -70.66 46.87
C ILE A 225 98.31 -71.44 46.34
N GLU A 226 98.89 -71.03 45.20
CA GLU A 226 100.06 -71.67 44.59
C GLU A 226 101.28 -71.67 45.53
N SER A 227 101.48 -70.60 46.31
CA SER A 227 102.52 -70.51 47.34
C SER A 227 102.29 -71.49 48.50
N LEU A 228 101.04 -71.63 48.96
CA LEU A 228 100.68 -72.58 50.02
C LEU A 228 100.76 -74.03 49.53
N GLU A 229 100.34 -74.30 48.30
CA GLU A 229 100.48 -75.62 47.67
C GLU A 229 101.96 -76.00 47.49
N ALA A 230 102.81 -75.07 47.05
CA ALA A 230 104.26 -75.29 46.97
C ALA A 230 104.89 -75.60 48.34
N GLN A 231 104.45 -74.92 49.41
CA GLN A 231 104.88 -75.21 50.78
C GLN A 231 104.43 -76.61 51.24
N VAL A 232 103.17 -76.99 50.98
CA VAL A 232 102.65 -78.33 51.28
C VAL A 232 103.38 -79.42 50.49
N VAL A 233 103.75 -79.16 49.23
CA VAL A 233 104.55 -80.09 48.41
C VAL A 233 105.98 -80.22 48.94
N SER A 234 106.62 -79.14 49.40
CA SER A 234 107.94 -79.21 50.05
C SER A 234 107.86 -80.05 51.33
N LEU A 235 106.95 -79.72 52.25
CA LEU A 235 106.81 -80.44 53.53
C LEU A 235 106.52 -81.94 53.33
N ARG A 236 105.74 -82.31 52.29
CA ARG A 236 105.52 -83.72 51.90
C ARG A 236 106.79 -84.39 51.36
N LYS A 237 107.64 -83.66 50.63
CA LYS A 237 108.94 -84.16 50.14
C LYS A 237 109.91 -84.38 51.30
N ASP A 238 109.99 -83.44 52.23
CA ASP A 238 110.89 -83.48 53.39
C ASP A 238 110.47 -84.60 54.37
N LEU A 239 109.16 -84.81 54.55
CA LEU A 239 108.61 -85.98 55.23
C LEU A 239 108.97 -87.30 54.53
N SER A 240 108.94 -87.34 53.19
CA SER A 240 109.35 -88.53 52.43
C SER A 240 110.85 -88.83 52.52
N VAL A 241 111.71 -87.81 52.66
CA VAL A 241 113.15 -87.99 52.89
C VAL A 241 113.40 -88.56 54.27
N SER A 242 112.91 -87.91 55.33
CA SER A 242 113.08 -88.39 56.72
C SER A 242 112.50 -89.78 56.95
N GLN A 243 111.40 -90.15 56.28
CA GLN A 243 110.87 -91.51 56.30
C GLN A 243 111.81 -92.54 55.67
N LYS A 244 112.51 -92.20 54.58
CA LYS A 244 113.52 -93.09 53.96
C LYS A 244 114.74 -93.25 54.86
N GLU A 245 115.22 -92.16 55.45
CA GLU A 245 116.35 -92.18 56.40
C GLU A 245 116.06 -93.10 57.60
N CYS A 246 114.83 -93.07 58.12
CA CYS A 246 114.38 -94.00 59.17
C CYS A 246 114.48 -95.48 58.74
N GLU A 247 114.04 -95.83 57.52
CA GLU A 247 114.09 -97.21 57.08
C GLU A 247 115.52 -97.66 56.75
N GLU A 248 116.39 -96.76 56.26
CA GLU A 248 117.83 -97.03 56.14
C GLU A 248 118.52 -97.26 57.50
N VAL A 249 118.08 -96.58 58.57
CA VAL A 249 118.55 -96.86 59.94
C VAL A 249 118.07 -98.24 60.40
N LYS A 250 116.80 -98.60 60.18
CA LYS A 250 116.26 -99.94 60.49
C LYS A 250 117.00 -101.06 59.74
N VAL A 251 117.33 -100.86 58.47
CA VAL A 251 118.11 -101.83 57.67
C VAL A 251 119.53 -101.98 58.22
N ARG A 252 120.19 -100.86 58.56
CA ARG A 252 121.52 -100.88 59.21
C ARG A 252 121.53 -101.58 60.57
N LEU A 253 120.45 -101.44 61.36
CA LEU A 253 120.29 -102.14 62.63
C LEU A 253 120.22 -103.67 62.40
N ARG A 254 119.30 -104.13 61.54
CA ARG A 254 119.12 -105.55 61.19
C ARG A 254 120.38 -106.20 60.61
N HIS A 255 121.21 -105.43 59.91
CA HIS A 255 122.49 -105.92 59.42
C HIS A 255 123.49 -106.19 60.56
N ARG A 256 123.58 -105.30 61.56
CA ARG A 256 124.42 -105.49 62.77
C ARG A 256 123.92 -106.65 63.64
N GLU A 257 122.62 -106.77 63.82
CA GLU A 257 122.00 -107.90 64.55
C GLU A 257 122.38 -109.25 63.92
N LYS A 258 122.37 -109.33 62.57
CA LYS A 258 122.77 -110.52 61.84
C LYS A 258 124.28 -110.82 61.97
N GLN A 259 125.14 -109.79 61.86
CA GLN A 259 126.58 -109.94 62.08
C GLN A 259 126.90 -110.50 63.48
N ALA A 260 126.17 -110.08 64.52
CA ALA A 260 126.32 -110.62 65.88
C ALA A 260 125.86 -112.08 65.99
N ALA A 261 124.80 -112.48 65.29
CA ALA A 261 124.31 -113.85 65.29
C ALA A 261 125.23 -114.84 64.54
N ASP A 262 125.89 -114.39 63.47
CA ASP A 262 126.83 -115.22 62.69
C ASP A 262 128.16 -115.42 63.43
N ALA A 263 128.63 -114.42 64.20
CA ALA A 263 129.82 -114.53 65.06
C ALA A 263 129.71 -115.64 66.12
N LEU A 264 128.50 -115.92 66.61
CA LEU A 264 128.20 -116.98 67.60
C LEU A 264 128.17 -118.40 67.02
N ARG A 265 128.42 -118.59 65.72
CA ARG A 265 128.48 -119.91 65.05
C ARG A 265 129.87 -120.30 64.52
N ALA A 266 130.86 -119.40 64.60
CA ALA A 266 132.09 -119.48 63.81
C ALA A 266 133.32 -120.02 64.56
N ASP A 267 133.26 -120.20 65.88
CA ASP A 267 134.38 -120.68 66.71
C ASP A 267 133.91 -121.75 67.70
N GLY A 268 134.81 -122.60 68.20
CA GLY A 268 134.44 -123.68 69.12
C GLY A 268 135.53 -124.69 69.52
N ALA A 269 135.08 -125.83 70.05
CA ALA A 269 135.87 -126.90 70.68
C ALA A 269 136.50 -126.54 72.05
N PRO A 270 137.12 -127.48 72.80
CA PRO A 270 137.07 -128.94 72.69
C PRO A 270 136.64 -129.68 73.99
N ARG A 271 136.46 -131.01 73.91
CA ARG A 271 136.53 -131.93 75.07
C ARG A 271 137.88 -132.65 75.06
N VAL A 272 138.48 -132.85 76.23
CA VAL A 272 139.86 -133.35 76.46
C VAL A 272 139.87 -134.13 77.78
N ALA A 273 140.54 -135.28 77.98
CA ALA A 273 141.11 -136.33 77.11
C ALA A 273 141.32 -137.60 77.97
N GLY A 274 142.10 -138.61 77.53
CA GLY A 274 142.45 -139.76 78.39
C GLY A 274 143.67 -140.58 77.96
N LEU A 275 144.24 -141.32 78.93
CA LEU A 275 145.11 -142.51 78.87
C LEU A 275 146.44 -142.49 78.08
N CYS A 276 147.48 -143.11 78.67
CA CYS A 276 148.73 -143.49 77.98
C CYS A 276 149.37 -144.72 78.65
N LEU A 277 149.79 -145.74 77.88
CA LEU A 277 150.32 -147.00 78.42
C LEU A 277 151.77 -146.94 78.95
N LYS A 278 152.53 -145.87 78.69
CA LYS A 278 153.95 -145.79 79.13
C LYS A 278 154.14 -145.64 80.64
N CYS A 279 153.09 -145.30 81.39
CA CYS A 279 153.16 -145.15 82.85
C CYS A 279 153.25 -146.50 83.60
N ALA A 280 152.76 -147.60 83.01
CA ALA A 280 152.60 -148.89 83.67
C ALA A 280 153.90 -149.65 84.01
N GLN A 281 155.08 -149.09 83.70
CA GLN A 281 156.39 -149.75 83.91
C GLN A 281 157.43 -148.86 84.61
N HIS A 282 157.07 -147.68 85.10
CA HIS A 282 157.92 -146.90 86.02
C HIS A 282 157.49 -147.01 87.50
N GLU A 283 156.20 -147.31 87.73
CA GLU A 283 155.61 -147.34 89.08
C GLU A 283 156.13 -148.51 89.93
N ALA A 284 156.45 -149.65 89.30
CA ALA A 284 156.98 -150.85 89.96
C ALA A 284 158.39 -150.70 90.58
N VAL A 285 159.10 -149.60 90.32
CA VAL A 285 160.45 -149.33 90.85
C VAL A 285 160.49 -148.07 91.75
N LEU A 286 159.46 -147.21 91.69
CA LEU A 286 159.34 -146.00 92.52
C LEU A 286 158.29 -146.09 93.65
N ALA A 287 157.66 -147.25 93.82
CA ALA A 287 156.64 -147.51 94.85
C ALA A 287 157.10 -147.34 96.32
N GLY A 288 158.38 -147.01 96.58
CA GLY A 288 158.92 -146.82 97.92
C GLY A 288 158.81 -145.40 98.51
N THR A 289 158.55 -144.34 97.74
CA THR A 289 158.91 -142.96 98.16
C THR A 289 157.89 -141.83 97.94
N HIS A 290 156.67 -142.05 97.43
CA HIS A 290 155.77 -140.95 96.97
C HIS A 290 154.32 -140.94 97.50
N THR A 291 154.10 -141.04 98.82
CA THR A 291 152.74 -141.02 99.41
C THR A 291 152.00 -139.67 99.37
N ASN A 292 152.70 -138.53 99.31
CA ASN A 292 152.09 -137.20 99.53
C ASN A 292 151.21 -136.65 98.37
N LEU A 293 151.32 -137.19 97.15
CA LEU A 293 150.65 -136.60 95.97
C LEU A 293 149.19 -137.03 95.81
N HIS A 294 148.81 -138.22 96.30
CA HIS A 294 147.46 -138.77 96.09
C HIS A 294 146.39 -138.04 96.92
N VAL A 295 146.71 -137.64 98.15
CA VAL A 295 145.77 -136.88 99.02
C VAL A 295 145.33 -135.57 98.35
N GLN A 296 146.30 -134.84 97.80
CA GLN A 296 146.06 -133.58 97.08
C GLN A 296 145.22 -133.73 95.80
N ALA A 297 145.04 -134.96 95.27
CA ALA A 297 144.14 -135.22 94.16
C ALA A 297 142.71 -135.48 94.65
N VAL A 298 142.55 -136.23 95.74
CA VAL A 298 141.25 -136.49 96.38
C VAL A 298 140.62 -135.18 96.88
N ASP A 299 141.40 -134.30 97.52
CA ASP A 299 140.90 -133.01 98.00
C ASP A 299 140.40 -132.09 96.88
N ARG A 300 141.01 -132.14 95.69
CA ARG A 300 140.57 -131.39 94.50
C ARG A 300 139.25 -131.92 93.96
N LEU A 301 139.17 -133.22 93.69
CA LEU A 301 137.94 -133.87 93.21
C LEU A 301 136.78 -133.72 94.21
N THR A 302 137.07 -133.67 95.51
CA THR A 302 136.07 -133.45 96.57
C THR A 302 135.51 -132.02 96.53
N LYS A 303 136.36 -131.01 96.30
CA LYS A 303 135.93 -129.61 96.10
C LYS A 303 135.16 -129.44 94.80
N GLU A 304 135.66 -129.97 93.68
CA GLU A 304 134.99 -129.93 92.37
C GLU A 304 133.58 -130.56 92.46
N ARG A 305 133.43 -131.68 93.18
CA ARG A 305 132.12 -132.28 93.50
C ARG A 305 131.22 -131.31 94.25
N ASP A 306 131.71 -130.69 95.31
CA ASP A 306 130.88 -129.83 96.17
C ASP A 306 130.50 -128.51 95.49
N GLU A 307 131.41 -127.94 94.69
CA GLU A 307 131.15 -126.80 93.80
C GLU A 307 130.09 -127.16 92.75
N LEU A 308 130.16 -128.34 92.13
CA LEU A 308 129.13 -128.85 91.21
C LEU A 308 127.78 -129.14 91.91
N LEU A 309 127.79 -129.62 93.16
CA LEU A 309 126.57 -129.82 93.95
C LEU A 309 125.93 -128.49 94.37
N VAL A 310 126.73 -127.47 94.69
CA VAL A 310 126.27 -126.10 94.93
C VAL A 310 125.71 -125.49 93.65
N ALA A 311 126.39 -125.62 92.52
CA ALA A 311 125.91 -125.18 91.22
C ALA A 311 124.58 -125.86 90.82
N LEU A 312 124.47 -127.18 91.01
CA LEU A 312 123.22 -127.92 90.74
C LEU A 312 122.07 -127.48 91.66
N ARG A 313 122.34 -127.14 92.91
CA ARG A 313 121.34 -126.54 93.82
C ARG A 313 120.91 -125.15 93.34
N ALA A 314 121.86 -124.29 92.96
CA ALA A 314 121.58 -122.95 92.45
C ALA A 314 120.81 -122.96 91.11
N VAL A 315 121.10 -123.91 90.22
CA VAL A 315 120.32 -124.12 88.98
C VAL A 315 118.91 -124.58 89.30
N ARG A 316 118.70 -125.45 90.31
CA ARG A 316 117.37 -125.89 90.73
C ARG A 316 116.55 -124.78 91.39
N THR A 317 117.14 -123.93 92.23
CA THR A 317 116.43 -122.76 92.79
C THR A 317 116.11 -121.74 91.70
N SER A 318 117.06 -121.44 90.81
CA SER A 318 116.83 -120.58 89.64
C SER A 318 115.73 -121.12 88.71
N GLN A 319 115.64 -122.43 88.52
CA GLN A 319 114.55 -123.08 87.79
C GLN A 319 113.20 -122.90 88.49
N GLN A 320 113.13 -123.09 89.81
CA GLN A 320 111.91 -122.89 90.59
C GLN A 320 111.46 -121.42 90.61
N GLU A 321 112.40 -120.49 90.73
CA GLU A 321 112.16 -119.05 90.60
C GLU A 321 111.69 -118.68 89.19
N ALA A 322 112.23 -119.31 88.15
CA ALA A 322 111.79 -119.12 86.77
C ALA A 322 110.35 -119.61 86.59
N GLN A 323 110.03 -120.82 87.05
CA GLN A 323 108.68 -121.38 87.02
C GLN A 323 107.67 -120.54 87.83
N GLN A 324 108.07 -120.00 88.99
CA GLN A 324 107.22 -119.11 89.77
C GLN A 324 107.00 -117.76 89.08
N ARG A 325 108.04 -117.20 88.43
CA ARG A 325 107.94 -115.99 87.60
C ARG A 325 107.05 -116.21 86.39
N GLU A 326 107.24 -117.31 85.65
CA GLU A 326 106.39 -117.74 84.53
C GLU A 326 104.92 -117.89 84.94
N TRP A 327 104.66 -118.54 86.08
CA TRP A 327 103.30 -118.70 86.61
C TRP A 327 102.67 -117.36 86.99
N SER A 328 103.42 -116.47 87.65
CA SER A 328 102.95 -115.13 88.00
C SER A 328 102.67 -114.26 86.76
N ALA A 329 103.51 -114.35 85.72
CA ALA A 329 103.31 -113.67 84.44
C ALA A 329 102.08 -114.23 83.70
N CYS A 330 101.88 -115.55 83.69
CA CYS A 330 100.69 -116.18 83.13
C CYS A 330 99.40 -115.73 83.84
N LEU A 331 99.43 -115.55 85.17
CA LEU A 331 98.31 -115.03 85.94
C LEU A 331 98.04 -113.55 85.63
N GLN A 332 99.09 -112.72 85.54
CA GLN A 332 98.97 -111.31 85.15
C GLN A 332 98.44 -111.14 83.71
N VAL A 333 98.88 -111.98 82.77
CA VAL A 333 98.37 -111.98 81.39
C VAL A 333 96.90 -112.38 81.35
N LYS A 334 96.46 -113.38 82.13
CA LYS A 334 95.03 -113.72 82.25
C LYS A 334 94.22 -112.53 82.75
N GLN A 335 94.62 -111.91 83.86
CA GLN A 335 93.92 -110.75 84.43
C GLN A 335 93.89 -109.56 83.45
N ALA A 336 94.97 -109.32 82.70
CA ALA A 336 95.01 -108.29 81.68
C ALA A 336 94.10 -108.59 80.47
N VAL A 337 93.96 -109.86 80.09
CA VAL A 337 93.03 -110.31 79.04
C VAL A 337 91.58 -110.19 79.54
N GLU A 338 91.27 -110.68 80.74
CA GLU A 338 89.95 -110.58 81.37
C GLU A 338 89.48 -109.11 81.44
N MET A 339 90.32 -108.20 81.95
CA MET A 339 90.05 -106.75 81.98
C MET A 339 89.88 -106.14 80.57
N ALA A 340 90.62 -106.63 79.57
CA ALA A 340 90.50 -106.15 78.19
C ALA A 340 89.24 -106.69 77.50
N GLU A 341 88.82 -107.92 77.80
CA GLU A 341 87.56 -108.50 77.33
C GLU A 341 86.36 -107.78 77.95
N GLU A 342 86.38 -107.51 79.26
CA GLU A 342 85.37 -106.66 79.92
C GLU A 342 85.31 -105.26 79.30
N ALA A 343 86.45 -104.60 79.09
CA ALA A 343 86.51 -103.29 78.45
C ALA A 343 85.95 -103.31 77.01
N ASN A 344 86.22 -104.36 76.24
CA ASN A 344 85.67 -104.55 74.89
C ASN A 344 84.16 -104.85 74.91
N LEU A 345 83.66 -105.60 75.90
CA LEU A 345 82.22 -105.85 76.09
C LEU A 345 81.48 -104.57 76.51
N HIS A 346 82.10 -103.71 77.32
CA HIS A 346 81.57 -102.39 77.63
C HIS A 346 81.60 -101.45 76.41
N LYS A 347 82.71 -101.41 75.67
CA LYS A 347 82.86 -100.64 74.43
C LYS A 347 81.79 -101.02 73.40
N THR A 348 81.69 -102.29 73.04
CA THR A 348 80.72 -102.78 72.04
C THR A 348 79.27 -102.55 72.46
N ARG A 349 78.94 -102.65 73.76
CA ARG A 349 77.62 -102.29 74.28
C ARG A 349 77.29 -100.81 74.06
N VAL A 350 78.25 -99.91 74.28
CA VAL A 350 78.08 -98.47 74.03
C VAL A 350 78.01 -98.17 72.53
N GLU A 351 78.82 -98.84 71.71
CA GLU A 351 78.78 -98.68 70.25
C GLU A 351 77.41 -99.07 69.67
N VAL A 352 76.84 -100.20 70.08
CA VAL A 352 75.48 -100.63 69.70
C VAL A 352 74.40 -99.64 70.18
N GLN A 353 74.58 -99.01 71.36
CA GLN A 353 73.69 -97.96 71.85
C GLN A 353 73.81 -96.66 71.03
N CYS A 354 75.02 -96.26 70.65
CA CYS A 354 75.26 -95.12 69.77
C CYS A 354 74.69 -95.36 68.36
N GLU A 355 74.83 -96.57 67.82
CA GLU A 355 74.19 -96.97 66.54
C GLU A 355 72.66 -96.97 66.63
N GLN A 356 72.09 -97.45 67.75
CA GLN A 356 70.64 -97.42 67.99
C GLN A 356 70.11 -95.98 67.98
N LEU A 357 70.71 -95.10 68.79
CA LEU A 357 70.36 -93.67 68.84
C LEU A 357 70.60 -92.97 67.49
N SER A 358 71.64 -93.35 66.74
CA SER A 358 71.90 -92.79 65.41
C SER A 358 70.83 -93.23 64.39
N ARG A 359 70.36 -94.48 64.46
CA ARG A 359 69.27 -94.99 63.61
C ARG A 359 67.92 -94.35 63.98
N GLU A 360 67.65 -94.14 65.26
CA GLU A 360 66.46 -93.41 65.73
C GLU A 360 66.50 -91.93 65.30
N LEU A 361 67.63 -91.24 65.43
CA LEU A 361 67.81 -89.87 64.95
C LEU A 361 67.68 -89.77 63.42
N ALA A 362 68.16 -90.76 62.66
CA ALA A 362 67.97 -90.81 61.21
C ALA A 362 66.48 -90.98 60.84
N GLN A 363 65.75 -91.88 61.53
CA GLN A 363 64.31 -92.08 61.33
C GLN A 363 63.51 -90.81 61.68
N GLN A 364 63.85 -90.12 62.77
CA GLN A 364 63.19 -88.87 63.16
C GLN A 364 63.46 -87.74 62.15
N ARG A 365 64.69 -87.62 61.62
CA ARG A 365 65.00 -86.68 60.53
C ARG A 365 64.18 -86.98 59.27
N GLU A 366 64.22 -88.23 58.81
CA GLU A 366 63.50 -88.64 57.61
C GLU A 366 61.97 -88.48 57.77
N GLN A 367 61.44 -88.63 58.98
CA GLN A 367 60.04 -88.32 59.28
C GLN A 367 59.75 -86.81 59.22
N LEU A 368 60.60 -85.96 59.81
CA LEU A 368 60.47 -84.50 59.72
C LEU A 368 60.64 -84.01 58.27
N ASP A 369 61.52 -84.61 57.47
CA ASP A 369 61.71 -84.30 56.05
C ASP A 369 60.46 -84.66 55.24
N ARG A 370 59.86 -85.84 55.49
CA ARG A 370 58.55 -86.22 54.90
C ARG A 370 57.42 -85.26 55.29
N GLU A 371 57.35 -84.86 56.56
CA GLU A 371 56.33 -83.95 57.06
C GLU A 371 56.51 -82.54 56.49
N ALA A 372 57.75 -82.06 56.37
CA ALA A 372 58.09 -80.80 55.71
C ALA A 372 57.70 -80.84 54.22
N LEU A 373 58.03 -81.90 53.49
CA LEU A 373 57.64 -82.09 52.10
C LEU A 373 56.11 -82.10 51.94
N ALA A 374 55.38 -82.90 52.73
CA ALA A 374 53.92 -82.96 52.67
C ALA A 374 53.25 -81.62 53.04
N MET A 375 53.87 -80.81 53.91
CA MET A 375 53.40 -79.45 54.19
C MET A 375 53.75 -78.47 53.08
N HIS A 376 54.91 -78.61 52.42
CA HIS A 376 55.26 -77.83 51.23
C HIS A 376 54.34 -78.14 50.03
N GLU A 377 53.97 -79.41 49.84
CA GLU A 377 53.01 -79.86 48.82
C GLU A 377 51.63 -79.24 49.07
N ARG A 378 51.06 -79.38 50.27
CA ARG A 378 49.78 -78.72 50.64
C ARG A 378 49.82 -77.20 50.48
N LEU A 379 50.94 -76.57 50.79
CA LEU A 379 51.16 -75.13 50.59
C LEU A 379 51.40 -74.77 49.11
N ALA A 380 51.69 -75.72 48.22
CA ALA A 380 51.72 -75.51 46.78
C ALA A 380 50.32 -75.70 46.18
N GLU A 381 49.61 -76.76 46.58
CA GLU A 381 48.21 -77.05 46.21
C GLU A 381 47.30 -75.86 46.53
N ALA A 382 47.25 -75.41 47.80
CA ALA A 382 46.42 -74.28 48.21
C ALA A 382 46.78 -72.96 47.48
N ARG A 383 48.03 -72.81 47.02
CA ARG A 383 48.45 -71.67 46.18
C ARG A 383 48.01 -71.84 44.72
N GLU A 384 48.01 -73.03 44.15
CA GLU A 384 47.45 -73.25 42.80
C GLU A 384 45.93 -73.18 42.80
N GLU A 385 45.24 -73.65 43.85
CA GLU A 385 43.80 -73.44 44.05
C GLU A 385 43.47 -71.95 44.11
N GLY A 386 44.16 -71.17 44.96
CA GLY A 386 43.96 -69.72 45.05
C GLY A 386 44.26 -68.98 43.72
N ARG A 387 45.29 -69.41 42.97
CA ARG A 387 45.55 -68.89 41.62
C ARG A 387 44.51 -69.35 40.60
N ALA A 388 43.97 -70.57 40.71
CA ALA A 388 42.94 -71.08 39.81
C ALA A 388 41.61 -70.33 40.03
N GLU A 389 41.22 -70.09 41.27
CA GLU A 389 40.03 -69.30 41.58
C GLU A 389 40.18 -67.83 41.16
N SER A 390 41.36 -67.25 41.36
CA SER A 390 41.66 -65.90 40.83
C SER A 390 41.66 -65.86 39.29
N ARG A 391 42.09 -66.93 38.60
CA ARG A 391 41.98 -67.06 37.14
C ARG A 391 40.51 -67.09 36.70
N LYS A 392 39.66 -67.94 37.31
CA LYS A 392 38.20 -67.96 37.05
C LYS A 392 37.57 -66.58 37.25
N GLN A 393 37.83 -65.92 38.39
CA GLN A 393 37.26 -64.60 38.68
C GLN A 393 37.68 -63.55 37.64
N LYS A 394 38.92 -63.60 37.15
CA LYS A 394 39.38 -62.72 36.05
C LYS A 394 38.73 -63.07 34.71
N GLU A 395 38.50 -64.35 34.42
CA GLU A 395 37.81 -64.82 33.22
C GLU A 395 36.32 -64.45 33.25
N GLU A 396 35.64 -64.60 34.39
CA GLU A 396 34.26 -64.16 34.63
C GLU A 396 34.12 -62.64 34.48
N LEU A 397 35.00 -61.87 35.13
CA LEU A 397 35.04 -60.42 34.98
C LEU A 397 35.26 -60.02 33.52
N ALA A 398 36.21 -60.63 32.81
CA ALA A 398 36.45 -60.38 31.39
C ALA A 398 35.21 -60.68 30.51
N HIS A 399 34.46 -61.75 30.79
CA HIS A 399 33.18 -62.01 30.11
C HIS A 399 32.13 -60.93 30.44
N THR A 400 32.00 -60.49 31.69
CA THR A 400 31.06 -59.41 32.03
C THR A 400 31.44 -58.07 31.39
N VAL A 401 32.72 -57.73 31.33
CA VAL A 401 33.24 -56.54 30.65
C VAL A 401 33.00 -56.64 29.14
N SER A 402 33.19 -57.81 28.52
CA SER A 402 32.88 -58.05 27.10
C SER A 402 31.38 -57.87 26.82
N ASN A 403 30.51 -58.44 27.64
CA ASN A 403 29.05 -58.30 27.49
C ASN A 403 28.58 -56.85 27.67
N LEU A 404 29.11 -56.14 28.67
CA LEU A 404 28.82 -54.73 28.88
C LEU A 404 29.33 -53.86 27.72
N SER A 405 30.52 -54.15 27.19
CA SER A 405 31.08 -53.45 26.03
C SER A 405 30.23 -53.67 24.77
N GLN A 406 29.72 -54.88 24.55
CA GLN A 406 28.76 -55.17 23.49
C GLN A 406 27.47 -54.37 23.68
N HIS A 407 26.88 -54.37 24.88
CA HIS A 407 25.66 -53.59 25.14
C HIS A 407 25.86 -52.07 25.01
N VAL A 408 27.04 -51.54 25.34
CA VAL A 408 27.40 -50.14 25.07
C VAL A 408 27.40 -49.88 23.56
N ALA A 409 28.09 -50.70 22.75
CA ALA A 409 28.10 -50.54 21.30
C ALA A 409 26.70 -50.73 20.66
N GLU A 410 25.86 -51.60 21.22
CA GLU A 410 24.46 -51.77 20.79
C GLU A 410 23.58 -50.56 21.13
N LEU A 411 23.82 -49.89 22.27
CA LEU A 411 23.12 -48.67 22.69
C LEU A 411 23.62 -47.44 21.93
N GLU A 412 24.93 -47.30 21.72
CA GLU A 412 25.52 -46.30 20.84
C GLU A 412 24.93 -46.44 19.44
N GLY A 413 24.94 -47.63 18.85
CA GLY A 413 24.32 -47.91 17.56
C GLY A 413 22.80 -47.71 17.51
N GLN A 414 22.09 -47.66 18.64
CA GLN A 414 20.67 -47.26 18.71
C GLN A 414 20.51 -45.74 18.76
N LEU A 415 21.28 -45.07 19.62
CA LEU A 415 21.32 -43.61 19.75
C LEU A 415 21.71 -42.96 18.41
N ASP A 416 22.70 -43.53 17.73
CA ASP A 416 23.21 -43.09 16.44
C ASP A 416 22.17 -43.26 15.31
N ARG A 417 21.29 -44.28 15.39
CA ARG A 417 20.11 -44.41 14.50
C ARG A 417 19.06 -43.37 14.82
N ALA A 418 18.67 -43.24 16.09
CA ALA A 418 17.71 -42.24 16.55
C ALA A 418 18.12 -40.80 16.21
N HIS A 419 19.43 -40.49 16.20
CA HIS A 419 19.96 -39.21 15.73
C HIS A 419 19.78 -39.01 14.22
N ARG A 420 20.03 -40.02 13.38
CA ARG A 420 19.78 -39.94 11.93
C ARG A 420 18.28 -39.76 11.64
N ASP A 421 17.42 -40.51 12.32
CA ASP A 421 15.97 -40.41 12.18
C ASP A 421 15.45 -39.04 12.65
N LYS A 422 15.95 -38.53 13.80
CA LYS A 422 15.66 -37.17 14.27
C LYS A 422 16.04 -36.13 13.22
N THR A 423 17.25 -36.18 12.67
CA THR A 423 17.69 -35.21 11.66
C THR A 423 16.85 -35.33 10.38
N SER A 424 16.54 -36.54 9.94
CA SER A 424 15.64 -36.78 8.79
C SER A 424 14.25 -36.16 9.00
N LEU A 425 13.66 -36.35 10.17
CA LEU A 425 12.36 -35.76 10.54
C LEU A 425 12.43 -34.25 10.73
N THR A 426 13.55 -33.72 11.23
CA THR A 426 13.78 -32.27 11.38
C THR A 426 13.86 -31.62 10.00
N ASN A 427 14.66 -32.17 9.09
CA ASN A 427 14.75 -31.70 7.71
C ASN A 427 13.38 -31.75 7.00
N GLN A 428 12.59 -32.83 7.20
CA GLN A 428 11.22 -32.93 6.65
C GLN A 428 10.25 -31.88 7.24
N LEU A 429 10.39 -31.55 8.53
CA LEU A 429 9.63 -30.49 9.18
C LEU A 429 10.02 -29.12 8.63
N GLU A 430 11.31 -28.85 8.45
CA GLU A 430 11.80 -27.62 7.83
C GLU A 430 11.33 -27.50 6.37
N ASP A 431 11.40 -28.58 5.59
CA ASP A 431 10.92 -28.66 4.20
C ASP A 431 9.42 -28.37 4.09
N THR A 432 8.61 -28.89 5.02
CA THR A 432 7.15 -28.66 5.04
C THR A 432 6.81 -27.28 5.58
N PHE A 433 7.57 -26.75 6.54
CA PHE A 433 7.44 -25.38 7.02
C PHE A 433 7.72 -24.37 5.91
N HIS A 434 8.83 -24.49 5.18
CA HIS A 434 9.14 -23.61 4.04
C HIS A 434 8.04 -23.64 2.97
N LYS A 435 7.50 -24.83 2.65
CA LYS A 435 6.37 -24.99 1.72
C LYS A 435 5.12 -24.26 2.22
N LEU A 436 4.77 -24.41 3.49
CA LEU A 436 3.64 -23.68 4.11
C LEU A 436 3.87 -22.17 4.09
N THR A 437 5.04 -21.67 4.50
CA THR A 437 5.36 -20.23 4.48
C THR A 437 5.32 -19.66 3.06
N SER A 438 5.76 -20.41 2.03
CA SER A 438 5.62 -19.97 0.63
C SER A 438 4.15 -19.92 0.19
N GLN A 439 3.33 -20.90 0.57
CA GLN A 439 1.90 -20.90 0.29
C GLN A 439 1.16 -19.78 1.05
N GLU A 440 1.56 -19.45 2.27
CA GLU A 440 1.02 -18.31 3.01
C GLU A 440 1.39 -16.99 2.30
N GLN A 441 2.63 -16.83 1.84
CA GLN A 441 3.06 -15.68 1.04
C GLN A 441 2.23 -15.55 -0.24
N ASP A 442 2.11 -16.61 -1.04
CA ASP A 442 1.28 -16.63 -2.26
C ASP A 442 -0.19 -16.29 -1.97
N ASN A 443 -0.77 -16.86 -0.91
CA ASN A 443 -2.14 -16.56 -0.48
C ASN A 443 -2.30 -15.09 -0.04
N THR A 444 -1.31 -14.51 0.66
CA THR A 444 -1.37 -13.09 1.03
C THR A 444 -1.25 -12.18 -0.20
N GLN A 445 -0.41 -12.51 -1.18
CA GLN A 445 -0.30 -11.79 -2.44
C GLN A 445 -1.62 -11.84 -3.23
N VAL A 446 -2.20 -13.03 -3.41
CA VAL A 446 -3.53 -13.20 -4.04
C VAL A 446 -4.61 -12.41 -3.27
N CYS A 447 -4.57 -12.38 -1.94
CA CYS A 447 -5.48 -11.55 -1.13
C CYS A 447 -5.28 -10.04 -1.36
N VAL A 448 -4.05 -9.56 -1.54
CA VAL A 448 -3.76 -8.16 -1.90
C VAL A 448 -4.28 -7.84 -3.29
N ASP A 449 -4.01 -8.70 -4.27
CA ASP A 449 -4.44 -8.51 -5.66
C ASP A 449 -5.97 -8.52 -5.79
N LEU A 450 -6.66 -9.43 -5.10
CA LEU A 450 -8.13 -9.46 -5.07
C LEU A 450 -8.71 -8.22 -4.36
N ARG A 451 -8.08 -7.70 -3.29
CA ARG A 451 -8.48 -6.43 -2.66
C ARG A 451 -8.28 -5.24 -3.60
N TYR A 452 -7.19 -5.22 -4.36
CA TYR A 452 -6.92 -4.18 -5.36
C TYR A 452 -7.94 -4.24 -6.51
N GLN A 453 -8.19 -5.41 -7.09
CA GLN A 453 -9.20 -5.63 -8.13
C GLN A 453 -10.60 -5.24 -7.66
N LEU A 454 -11.00 -5.64 -6.44
CA LEU A 454 -12.29 -5.26 -5.84
C LEU A 454 -12.39 -3.74 -5.64
N SER A 455 -11.32 -3.08 -5.23
CA SER A 455 -11.30 -1.63 -5.03
C SER A 455 -11.40 -0.88 -6.37
N GLN A 456 -10.70 -1.36 -7.40
CA GLN A 456 -10.81 -0.81 -8.76
C GLN A 456 -12.21 -1.03 -9.35
N ALA A 457 -12.83 -2.19 -9.11
CA ALA A 457 -14.19 -2.50 -9.55
C ALA A 457 -15.25 -1.64 -8.83
N LYS A 458 -15.08 -1.37 -7.53
CA LYS A 458 -15.92 -0.43 -6.77
C LYS A 458 -15.83 0.98 -7.34
N LEU A 459 -14.61 1.48 -7.58
CA LEU A 459 -14.40 2.81 -8.14
C LEU A 459 -15.05 2.96 -9.54
N LYS A 460 -14.85 1.98 -10.43
CA LYS A 460 -15.52 1.93 -11.75
C LYS A 460 -17.05 1.88 -11.65
N LYS A 461 -17.60 1.18 -10.64
CA LYS A 461 -19.04 1.15 -10.35
C LYS A 461 -19.53 2.53 -9.88
N GLU A 462 -18.84 3.16 -8.94
CA GLU A 462 -19.19 4.48 -8.40
C GLU A 462 -19.12 5.58 -9.48
N GLU A 463 -18.22 5.43 -10.45
CA GLU A 463 -18.14 6.24 -11.67
C GLU A 463 -19.37 6.02 -12.56
N ALA A 464 -19.67 4.80 -12.97
CA ALA A 464 -20.86 4.50 -13.78
C ALA A 464 -22.18 4.90 -13.09
N GLU A 465 -22.27 4.79 -11.76
CA GLU A 465 -23.41 5.27 -10.97
C GLU A 465 -23.48 6.80 -10.88
N ARG A 466 -22.36 7.51 -11.01
CA ARG A 466 -22.33 8.99 -11.12
C ARG A 466 -22.83 9.44 -12.49
N ASP A 467 -22.32 8.82 -13.54
CA ASP A 467 -22.68 9.14 -14.92
C ASP A 467 -24.15 8.81 -15.19
N LEU A 468 -24.66 7.69 -14.66
CA LEU A 468 -26.07 7.32 -14.69
C LEU A 468 -26.96 8.34 -13.96
N ARG A 469 -26.50 8.91 -12.83
CA ARG A 469 -27.23 9.98 -12.12
C ARG A 469 -27.23 11.28 -12.94
N GLU A 470 -26.12 11.64 -13.56
CA GLU A 470 -26.04 12.84 -14.41
C GLU A 470 -26.91 12.70 -15.67
N LEU A 471 -26.88 11.54 -16.33
CA LEU A 471 -27.75 11.23 -17.46
C LEU A 471 -29.23 11.27 -17.07
N LYS A 472 -29.61 10.62 -15.95
CA LYS A 472 -30.99 10.72 -15.42
C LYS A 472 -31.41 12.17 -15.14
N ALA A 473 -30.53 13.00 -14.57
CA ALA A 473 -30.80 14.42 -14.35
C ALA A 473 -30.91 15.22 -15.67
N LYS A 474 -30.07 14.93 -16.68
CA LYS A 474 -30.17 15.53 -18.03
C LYS A 474 -31.50 15.16 -18.70
N THR A 475 -31.86 13.88 -18.70
CA THR A 475 -33.12 13.39 -19.28
C THR A 475 -34.33 13.95 -18.52
N SER A 476 -34.31 14.01 -17.18
CA SER A 476 -35.39 14.61 -16.39
C SER A 476 -35.62 16.08 -16.77
N ARG A 477 -34.55 16.87 -16.91
CA ARG A 477 -34.62 18.28 -17.36
C ARG A 477 -35.09 18.42 -18.81
N GLN A 478 -34.79 17.44 -19.68
CA GLN A 478 -35.31 17.41 -21.06
C GLN A 478 -36.80 17.09 -21.09
N MET A 479 -37.25 16.10 -20.30
CA MET A 479 -38.66 15.74 -20.16
C MET A 479 -39.48 16.89 -19.54
N GLU A 480 -38.94 17.58 -18.54
CA GLU A 480 -39.58 18.75 -17.92
C GLU A 480 -39.72 19.92 -18.90
N LYS A 481 -38.68 20.23 -19.69
CA LYS A 481 -38.77 21.21 -20.79
C LYS A 481 -39.78 20.80 -21.86
N ALA A 482 -39.83 19.52 -22.22
CA ALA A 482 -40.82 19.01 -23.17
C ALA A 482 -42.24 19.08 -22.62
N ALA A 483 -42.44 18.83 -21.33
CA ALA A 483 -43.74 18.99 -20.66
C ALA A 483 -44.18 20.47 -20.62
N GLN A 484 -43.27 21.39 -20.28
CA GLN A 484 -43.52 22.84 -20.33
C GLN A 484 -43.89 23.31 -21.74
N GLU A 485 -43.22 22.79 -22.77
CA GLU A 485 -43.54 23.10 -24.17
C GLU A 485 -44.89 22.51 -24.61
N VAL A 486 -45.24 21.29 -24.16
CA VAL A 486 -46.57 20.69 -24.38
C VAL A 486 -47.66 21.47 -23.65
N GLU A 487 -47.41 21.98 -22.43
CA GLU A 487 -48.35 22.81 -21.67
C GLU A 487 -48.54 24.19 -22.33
N ARG A 488 -47.46 24.79 -22.84
CA ARG A 488 -47.48 26.02 -23.65
C ARG A 488 -48.32 25.84 -24.92
N LEU A 489 -48.02 24.81 -25.72
CA LEU A 489 -48.76 24.47 -26.93
C LEU A 489 -50.22 24.09 -26.64
N SER A 490 -50.51 23.42 -25.53
CA SER A 490 -51.87 23.11 -25.10
C SER A 490 -52.66 24.37 -24.74
N SER A 491 -52.01 25.33 -24.08
CA SER A 491 -52.59 26.63 -23.76
C SER A 491 -52.88 27.44 -25.02
N GLU A 492 -51.97 27.44 -25.99
CA GLU A 492 -52.19 28.06 -27.31
C GLU A 492 -53.32 27.39 -28.09
N LEU A 493 -53.40 26.05 -28.07
CA LEU A 493 -54.51 25.30 -28.68
C LEU A 493 -55.85 25.60 -28.02
N VAL A 494 -55.90 25.76 -26.69
CA VAL A 494 -57.11 26.18 -25.96
C VAL A 494 -57.49 27.62 -26.34
N GLY A 495 -56.54 28.55 -26.41
CA GLY A 495 -56.80 29.92 -26.87
C GLY A 495 -57.33 29.97 -28.31
N CYS A 496 -56.73 29.19 -29.22
CA CYS A 496 -57.20 29.07 -30.61
C CYS A 496 -58.62 28.47 -30.70
N ARG A 497 -58.93 27.46 -29.86
CA ARG A 497 -60.29 26.89 -29.78
C ARG A 497 -61.29 27.91 -29.25
N GLN A 498 -60.97 28.62 -28.18
CA GLN A 498 -61.84 29.65 -27.60
C GLN A 498 -62.11 30.79 -28.60
N HIS A 499 -61.09 31.21 -29.36
CA HIS A 499 -61.26 32.20 -30.42
C HIS A 499 -62.14 31.68 -31.57
N LEU A 500 -61.93 30.43 -32.01
CA LEU A 500 -62.77 29.80 -33.04
C LEU A 500 -64.22 29.62 -32.57
N GLU A 501 -64.44 29.22 -31.32
CA GLU A 501 -65.76 29.16 -30.70
C GLU A 501 -66.44 30.54 -30.61
N ALA A 502 -65.68 31.60 -30.31
CA ALA A 502 -66.20 32.97 -30.29
C ALA A 502 -66.61 33.40 -31.71
N VAL A 503 -65.72 33.26 -32.70
CA VAL A 503 -66.02 33.58 -34.10
C VAL A 503 -67.17 32.73 -34.65
N GLN A 504 -67.32 31.48 -34.21
CA GLN A 504 -68.47 30.63 -34.56
C GLN A 504 -69.77 31.12 -33.90
N LYS A 505 -69.73 31.53 -32.62
CA LYS A 505 -70.87 32.14 -31.92
C LYS A 505 -71.28 33.45 -32.58
N ASP A 506 -70.33 34.31 -32.91
CA ASP A 506 -70.56 35.59 -33.59
C ASP A 506 -71.11 35.36 -35.00
N GLY A 507 -70.53 34.42 -35.76
CA GLY A 507 -71.07 33.99 -37.05
C GLY A 507 -72.51 33.46 -36.96
N SER A 508 -72.86 32.73 -35.91
CA SER A 508 -74.24 32.27 -35.67
C SER A 508 -75.19 33.40 -35.24
N GLN A 509 -74.69 34.44 -34.54
CA GLN A 509 -75.46 35.65 -34.23
C GLN A 509 -75.74 36.44 -35.51
N TRP A 510 -74.71 36.73 -36.33
CA TRP A 510 -74.88 37.37 -37.63
C TRP A 510 -75.80 36.58 -38.58
N GLN A 511 -75.76 35.25 -38.53
CA GLN A 511 -76.70 34.41 -39.28
C GLN A 511 -78.14 34.54 -38.76
N ALA A 512 -78.35 34.58 -37.45
CA ALA A 512 -79.67 34.79 -36.85
C ALA A 512 -80.21 36.21 -37.12
N GLU A 513 -79.36 37.24 -37.07
CA GLU A 513 -79.71 38.61 -37.45
C GLU A 513 -80.04 38.72 -38.94
N ALA A 514 -79.25 38.08 -39.83
CA ALA A 514 -79.54 38.04 -41.25
C ALA A 514 -80.86 37.32 -41.57
N LEU A 515 -81.19 36.25 -40.84
CA LEU A 515 -82.48 35.58 -40.92
C LEU A 515 -83.62 36.48 -40.41
N SER A 516 -83.45 37.17 -39.27
CA SER A 516 -84.46 38.09 -38.75
C SER A 516 -84.67 39.30 -39.68
N LEU A 517 -83.62 39.83 -40.30
CA LEU A 517 -83.71 40.89 -41.31
C LEU A 517 -84.38 40.37 -42.59
N ALA A 518 -84.16 39.12 -43.00
CA ALA A 518 -84.88 38.50 -44.11
C ALA A 518 -86.37 38.28 -43.79
N GLU A 519 -86.72 37.89 -42.56
CA GLU A 519 -88.10 37.80 -42.08
C GLU A 519 -88.77 39.18 -42.01
N GLN A 520 -88.08 40.20 -41.48
CA GLN A 520 -88.56 41.58 -41.49
C GLN A 520 -88.77 42.11 -42.91
N LEU A 521 -87.86 41.80 -43.84
CA LEU A 521 -87.98 42.13 -45.26
C LEU A 521 -89.18 41.41 -45.90
N ALA A 522 -89.38 40.12 -45.63
CA ALA A 522 -90.52 39.36 -46.12
C ALA A 522 -91.86 39.91 -45.57
N ASN A 523 -91.92 40.22 -44.27
CA ASN A 523 -93.07 40.85 -43.64
C ASN A 523 -93.36 42.24 -44.24
N ALA A 524 -92.32 43.05 -44.46
CA ALA A 524 -92.46 44.35 -45.13
C ALA A 524 -92.94 44.19 -46.59
N GLN A 525 -92.44 43.20 -47.33
CA GLN A 525 -92.91 42.88 -48.69
C GLN A 525 -94.39 42.46 -48.70
N CYS A 526 -94.83 41.65 -47.73
CA CYS A 526 -96.24 41.29 -47.56
C CYS A 526 -97.13 42.51 -47.26
N GLN A 527 -96.70 43.41 -46.35
CA GLN A 527 -97.40 44.67 -46.09
C GLN A 527 -97.45 45.59 -47.32
N LEU A 528 -96.36 45.64 -48.11
CA LEU A 528 -96.30 46.38 -49.37
C LEU A 528 -97.22 45.75 -50.45
N HIS A 529 -97.44 44.43 -50.42
CA HIS A 529 -98.41 43.77 -51.31
C HIS A 529 -99.86 44.09 -50.91
N LEU A 530 -100.19 44.03 -49.61
CA LEU A 530 -101.52 44.38 -49.09
C LEU A 530 -101.88 45.84 -49.40
N THR A 531 -100.99 46.78 -49.08
CA THR A 531 -101.21 48.21 -49.38
C THR A 531 -101.29 48.53 -50.87
N ARG A 532 -100.63 47.75 -51.76
CA ARG A 532 -100.88 47.81 -53.21
C ARG A 532 -102.30 47.36 -53.57
N GLN A 533 -102.78 46.26 -52.99
CA GLN A 533 -104.13 45.74 -53.23
C GLN A 533 -105.21 46.73 -52.74
N GLU A 534 -105.00 47.38 -51.60
CA GLU A 534 -105.85 48.48 -51.10
C GLU A 534 -105.83 49.70 -52.03
N ARG A 535 -104.65 50.07 -52.56
CA ARG A 535 -104.53 51.14 -53.57
C ARG A 535 -105.25 50.78 -54.87
N GLU A 536 -105.23 49.52 -55.29
CA GLU A 536 -105.96 49.05 -56.47
C GLU A 536 -107.47 48.97 -56.26
N ASN A 537 -107.92 48.68 -55.03
CA ASN A 537 -109.34 48.75 -54.65
C ASN A 537 -109.85 50.20 -54.70
N THR A 538 -109.17 51.13 -54.05
CA THR A 538 -109.52 52.56 -54.07
C THR A 538 -109.41 53.17 -55.48
N GLN A 539 -108.39 52.78 -56.26
CA GLN A 539 -108.23 53.20 -57.66
C GLN A 539 -109.23 52.54 -58.64
N ARG A 540 -109.98 51.51 -58.21
CA ARG A 540 -111.18 51.02 -58.92
C ARG A 540 -112.41 51.88 -58.58
N ALA A 541 -112.71 52.08 -57.30
CA ALA A 541 -113.82 52.93 -56.87
C ALA A 541 -113.78 54.33 -57.49
N HIS A 542 -112.61 54.99 -57.48
CA HIS A 542 -112.44 56.32 -58.09
C HIS A 542 -112.70 56.31 -59.63
N LYS A 543 -112.44 55.21 -60.34
CA LYS A 543 -112.76 55.09 -61.78
C LYS A 543 -114.27 54.99 -62.01
N GLU A 544 -114.98 54.31 -61.12
CA GLU A 544 -116.44 54.15 -61.16
C GLU A 544 -117.15 55.49 -60.88
N GLU A 545 -116.62 56.28 -59.93
CA GLU A 545 -117.06 57.67 -59.70
C GLU A 545 -116.78 58.59 -60.89
N MET A 546 -115.60 58.50 -61.51
CA MET A 546 -115.30 59.30 -62.71
C MET A 546 -116.17 58.90 -63.92
N ALA A 547 -116.61 57.64 -64.00
CA ALA A 547 -117.53 57.17 -65.04
C ALA A 547 -118.95 57.76 -64.86
N SER A 548 -119.45 57.89 -63.64
CA SER A 548 -120.78 58.51 -63.39
C SER A 548 -120.76 60.03 -63.61
N VAL A 549 -119.71 60.72 -63.18
CA VAL A 549 -119.53 62.17 -63.42
C VAL A 549 -119.43 62.49 -64.92
N THR A 550 -118.70 61.69 -65.70
CA THR A 550 -118.56 61.90 -67.16
C THR A 550 -119.79 61.49 -67.98
N LEU A 551 -120.79 60.85 -67.38
CA LEU A 551 -122.11 60.69 -68.00
C LEU A 551 -122.96 61.95 -67.82
N SER A 552 -123.08 62.48 -66.59
CA SER A 552 -123.88 63.68 -66.31
C SER A 552 -123.38 64.95 -67.02
N ALA A 553 -122.06 65.05 -67.25
CA ALA A 553 -121.48 66.14 -68.06
C ALA A 553 -122.01 66.12 -69.51
N ARG A 554 -122.06 64.95 -70.15
CA ARG A 554 -122.50 64.78 -71.55
C ARG A 554 -123.99 65.03 -71.76
N GLU A 555 -124.79 65.03 -70.71
CA GLU A 555 -126.22 65.35 -70.79
C GLU A 555 -126.39 66.88 -70.90
N ARG A 556 -125.72 67.65 -70.04
CA ARG A 556 -125.68 69.12 -70.10
C ARG A 556 -125.11 69.67 -71.41
N GLU A 557 -124.08 69.04 -71.98
CA GLU A 557 -123.51 69.45 -73.27
C GLU A 557 -124.53 69.43 -74.43
N ARG A 558 -125.46 68.47 -74.42
CA ARG A 558 -126.51 68.33 -75.44
C ARG A 558 -127.60 69.37 -75.30
N GLU A 559 -128.00 69.69 -74.07
CA GLU A 559 -128.97 70.75 -73.79
C GLU A 559 -128.47 72.10 -74.30
N LEU A 560 -127.21 72.42 -74.02
CA LEU A 560 -126.57 73.67 -74.47
C LEU A 560 -126.49 73.77 -76.00
N THR A 561 -126.15 72.70 -76.71
CA THR A 561 -126.03 72.73 -78.19
C THR A 561 -127.36 73.08 -78.88
N VAL A 562 -128.48 72.58 -78.38
CA VAL A 562 -129.82 72.90 -78.92
C VAL A 562 -130.18 74.37 -78.72
N THR A 563 -129.84 74.97 -77.57
CA THR A 563 -130.09 76.40 -77.33
C THR A 563 -129.26 77.30 -78.25
N LEU A 564 -128.01 76.91 -78.52
CA LEU A 564 -127.07 77.69 -79.33
C LEU A 564 -127.55 77.81 -80.79
N GLN A 565 -127.97 76.69 -81.40
CA GLN A 565 -128.54 76.67 -82.76
C GLN A 565 -129.78 77.58 -82.91
N GLN A 566 -130.63 77.67 -81.88
CA GLN A 566 -131.78 78.60 -81.90
C GLN A 566 -131.39 80.07 -81.79
N THR A 567 -130.19 80.41 -81.31
CA THR A 567 -129.69 81.79 -81.30
C THR A 567 -129.05 82.17 -82.62
N GLU A 568 -128.27 81.28 -83.24
CA GLU A 568 -127.59 81.53 -84.51
C GLU A 568 -128.56 81.85 -85.65
N ALA A 569 -129.65 81.09 -85.78
CA ALA A 569 -130.68 81.34 -86.81
C ALA A 569 -131.30 82.75 -86.69
N ARG A 570 -131.49 83.26 -85.47
CA ARG A 570 -132.00 84.62 -85.22
C ARG A 570 -130.98 85.72 -85.55
N HIS A 571 -129.69 85.41 -85.49
CA HIS A 571 -128.63 86.33 -85.91
C HIS A 571 -128.51 86.38 -87.44
N GLN A 572 -128.59 85.24 -88.12
CA GLN A 572 -128.51 85.16 -89.59
C GLN A 572 -129.59 86.02 -90.29
N GLN A 573 -130.83 86.01 -89.77
CA GLN A 573 -131.92 86.85 -90.30
C GLN A 573 -131.58 88.36 -90.23
N ARG A 574 -131.03 88.83 -89.10
CA ARG A 574 -130.67 90.25 -88.91
C ARG A 574 -129.48 90.68 -89.76
N VAL A 575 -128.56 89.77 -90.08
CA VAL A 575 -127.42 90.05 -90.98
C VAL A 575 -127.92 90.34 -92.40
N GLY A 576 -128.86 89.53 -92.92
CA GLY A 576 -129.43 89.76 -94.25
C GLY A 576 -130.16 91.10 -94.41
N GLU A 577 -130.82 91.58 -93.34
CA GLU A 577 -131.42 92.92 -93.30
C GLU A 577 -130.34 94.03 -93.37
N LEU A 578 -129.24 93.88 -92.65
CA LEU A 578 -128.11 94.82 -92.66
C LEU A 578 -127.34 94.82 -93.98
N ASP A 579 -127.14 93.67 -94.63
CA ASP A 579 -126.49 93.58 -95.94
C ASP A 579 -127.29 94.29 -97.05
N SER A 580 -128.62 94.29 -96.95
CA SER A 580 -129.48 95.06 -97.86
C SER A 580 -129.28 96.59 -97.71
N LEU A 581 -129.13 97.06 -96.46
CA LEU A 581 -128.84 98.46 -96.15
C LEU A 581 -127.42 98.86 -96.58
N LEU A 582 -126.42 98.04 -96.30
CA LEU A 582 -125.03 98.23 -96.78
C LEU A 582 -124.96 98.27 -98.31
N SER A 583 -125.73 97.45 -99.01
CA SER A 583 -125.81 97.48 -100.47
C SER A 583 -126.37 98.80 -100.99
N SER A 584 -127.37 99.37 -100.31
CA SER A 584 -127.92 100.69 -100.65
C SER A 584 -126.92 101.84 -100.38
N GLN A 585 -126.20 101.80 -99.25
CA GLN A 585 -125.19 102.81 -98.91
C GLN A 585 -123.99 102.77 -99.86
N ASN A 586 -123.52 101.57 -100.25
CA ASN A 586 -122.43 101.41 -101.21
C ASN A 586 -122.78 101.96 -102.61
N SER A 587 -124.06 101.98 -102.99
CA SER A 587 -124.54 102.65 -104.21
C SER A 587 -124.39 104.17 -104.11
N LEU A 588 -124.74 104.77 -102.97
CA LEU A 588 -124.59 106.20 -102.71
C LEU A 588 -123.11 106.62 -102.63
N ILE A 589 -122.28 105.81 -101.96
CA ILE A 589 -120.82 106.01 -101.86
C ILE A 589 -120.16 105.97 -103.25
N ARG A 590 -120.65 105.15 -104.19
CA ARG A 590 -120.13 105.13 -105.56
C ARG A 590 -120.39 106.46 -106.29
N LYS A 591 -121.61 107.00 -106.19
CA LYS A 591 -121.96 108.32 -106.76
C LYS A 591 -121.17 109.46 -106.12
N LEU A 592 -120.95 109.41 -104.81
CA LEU A 592 -120.09 110.37 -104.11
C LEU A 592 -118.63 110.25 -104.56
N LYS A 593 -118.10 109.04 -104.78
CA LYS A 593 -116.77 108.85 -105.36
C LYS A 593 -116.67 109.39 -106.79
N GLU A 594 -117.70 109.21 -107.62
CA GLU A 594 -117.75 109.77 -108.98
C GLU A 594 -117.74 111.31 -108.98
N GLU A 595 -118.48 111.99 -108.08
CA GLU A 595 -118.40 113.45 -107.93
C GLU A 595 -117.06 113.91 -107.31
N CYS A 596 -116.50 113.17 -106.35
CA CYS A 596 -115.14 113.44 -105.86
C CYS A 596 -114.07 113.27 -106.95
N CYS A 597 -114.22 112.32 -107.87
CA CYS A 597 -113.34 112.20 -109.04
C CYS A 597 -113.53 113.38 -110.00
N LYS A 598 -114.76 113.83 -110.28
CA LYS A 598 -115.01 115.03 -111.10
C LYS A 598 -114.44 116.31 -110.47
N LEU A 599 -114.54 116.44 -109.15
CA LEU A 599 -113.89 117.53 -108.40
C LEU A 599 -112.36 117.38 -108.41
N GLY A 600 -111.84 116.15 -108.33
CA GLY A 600 -110.44 115.82 -108.54
C GLY A 600 -109.93 116.28 -109.90
N SER A 601 -110.57 115.87 -110.99
CA SER A 601 -110.23 116.30 -112.35
C SER A 601 -110.38 117.81 -112.56
N LYS A 602 -111.31 118.48 -111.86
CA LYS A 602 -111.40 119.95 -111.85
C LYS A 602 -110.31 120.63 -111.02
N LEU A 603 -109.69 119.93 -110.07
CA LEU A 603 -108.59 120.41 -109.24
C LEU A 603 -107.24 120.13 -109.91
N GLU A 604 -107.12 119.02 -110.63
CA GLU A 604 -106.09 118.77 -111.65
C GLU A 604 -106.19 119.83 -112.75
N GLU A 605 -107.35 120.05 -113.37
CA GLU A 605 -107.58 121.16 -114.30
C GLU A 605 -107.23 122.52 -113.70
N ARG A 606 -107.57 122.79 -112.42
CA ARG A 606 -107.16 124.03 -111.73
C ARG A 606 -105.66 124.14 -111.48
N THR A 607 -104.94 123.04 -111.27
CA THR A 607 -103.49 123.05 -110.99
C THR A 607 -102.65 122.94 -112.26
N GLU A 608 -103.18 122.34 -113.32
CA GLU A 608 -102.68 122.44 -114.68
C GLU A 608 -102.91 123.85 -115.23
N ASN A 609 -104.07 124.47 -114.93
CA ASN A 609 -104.29 125.89 -115.18
C ASN A 609 -103.36 126.78 -114.34
N SER A 610 -103.11 126.50 -113.06
CA SER A 610 -102.09 127.27 -112.32
C SER A 610 -100.64 126.98 -112.76
N ARG A 611 -100.38 125.87 -113.45
CA ARG A 611 -99.09 125.58 -114.10
C ARG A 611 -98.97 126.30 -115.44
N SER A 612 -100.03 126.33 -116.25
CA SER A 612 -100.07 127.09 -117.50
C SER A 612 -100.18 128.59 -117.26
N GLU A 613 -100.79 129.05 -116.16
CA GLU A 613 -100.71 130.43 -115.64
C GLU A 613 -99.27 130.76 -115.22
N LEU A 614 -98.52 129.83 -114.61
CA LEU A 614 -97.09 130.01 -114.29
C LEU A 614 -96.20 130.03 -115.55
N GLU A 615 -96.49 129.17 -116.53
CA GLU A 615 -95.80 129.15 -117.83
C GLU A 615 -96.19 130.37 -118.69
N GLN A 616 -97.42 130.87 -118.59
CA GLN A 616 -97.83 132.13 -119.20
C GLN A 616 -97.26 133.34 -118.45
N LEU A 617 -97.12 133.33 -117.13
CA LEU A 617 -96.36 134.34 -116.39
C LEU A 617 -94.86 134.30 -116.75
N ALA A 618 -94.33 133.15 -117.15
CA ALA A 618 -92.99 133.04 -117.74
C ALA A 618 -92.94 133.56 -119.20
N LEU A 619 -94.00 133.37 -119.99
CA LEU A 619 -94.16 134.01 -121.32
C LEU A 619 -94.43 135.52 -121.20
N GLU A 620 -95.03 136.01 -120.12
CA GLU A 620 -95.20 137.44 -119.80
C GLU A 620 -93.90 138.05 -119.27
N LYS A 621 -93.11 137.30 -118.51
CA LYS A 621 -91.70 137.65 -118.24
C LYS A 621 -90.91 137.75 -119.55
N HIS A 622 -91.17 136.87 -120.53
CA HIS A 622 -90.58 136.97 -121.86
C HIS A 622 -91.11 138.18 -122.65
N HIS A 623 -92.41 138.46 -122.58
CA HIS A 623 -93.06 139.68 -123.13
C HIS A 623 -92.42 140.96 -122.57
N LEU A 624 -92.07 140.98 -121.28
CA LEU A 624 -91.32 142.07 -120.65
C LEU A 624 -89.85 142.15 -121.11
N GLU A 625 -89.17 141.02 -121.30
CA GLU A 625 -87.79 140.99 -121.82
C GLU A 625 -87.71 141.37 -123.32
N GLU A 626 -88.70 140.98 -124.14
CA GLU A 626 -88.81 141.36 -125.54
C GLU A 626 -89.22 142.83 -125.72
N THR A 627 -90.18 143.34 -124.93
CA THR A 627 -90.50 144.77 -124.94
C THR A 627 -89.30 145.60 -124.48
N VAL A 628 -88.60 145.23 -123.41
CA VAL A 628 -87.37 145.93 -122.98
C VAL A 628 -86.26 145.89 -124.05
N LYS A 629 -86.14 144.80 -124.83
CA LYS A 629 -85.23 144.75 -125.99
C LYS A 629 -85.70 145.66 -127.13
N SER A 630 -86.91 145.46 -127.65
CA SER A 630 -87.39 146.14 -128.86
C SER A 630 -87.85 147.58 -128.63
N LEU A 631 -87.94 148.04 -127.38
CA LEU A 631 -87.97 149.48 -127.10
C LEU A 631 -86.62 150.16 -127.44
N ARG A 632 -85.50 149.43 -127.50
CA ARG A 632 -84.21 149.95 -127.98
C ARG A 632 -84.15 150.02 -129.52
N THR A 633 -84.73 149.07 -130.24
CA THR A 633 -84.90 149.18 -131.70
C THR A 633 -85.96 150.22 -132.06
N ARG A 634 -87.00 150.41 -131.23
CA ARG A 634 -87.89 151.57 -131.33
C ARG A 634 -87.12 152.89 -131.21
N CYS A 635 -86.11 153.00 -130.35
CA CYS A 635 -85.24 154.18 -130.32
C CYS A 635 -84.42 154.31 -131.62
N SER A 636 -83.70 153.26 -132.04
CA SER A 636 -82.81 153.36 -133.21
C SER A 636 -83.56 153.55 -134.55
N ASN A 637 -84.76 153.00 -134.70
CA ASN A 637 -85.61 153.27 -135.86
C ASN A 637 -86.53 154.49 -135.69
N MET A 638 -86.58 155.14 -134.53
CA MET A 638 -87.06 156.52 -134.42
C MET A 638 -86.01 157.50 -134.99
N GLU A 639 -84.72 157.21 -134.85
CA GLU A 639 -83.66 157.92 -135.59
C GLU A 639 -83.78 157.69 -137.10
N GLU A 640 -84.15 156.48 -137.54
CA GLU A 640 -84.44 156.22 -138.96
C GLU A 640 -85.75 156.90 -139.43
N GLN A 641 -86.77 157.04 -138.56
CA GLN A 641 -87.91 157.92 -138.83
C GLN A 641 -87.48 159.38 -139.00
N CYS A 642 -86.50 159.89 -138.25
CA CYS A 642 -85.93 161.23 -138.51
C CYS A 642 -85.24 161.32 -139.89
N ILE A 643 -84.45 160.30 -140.29
CA ILE A 643 -83.75 160.31 -141.59
C ILE A 643 -84.73 160.13 -142.77
N GLN A 644 -85.79 159.33 -142.63
CA GLN A 644 -86.83 159.24 -143.67
C GLN A 644 -87.89 160.36 -143.60
N HIS A 645 -88.11 161.04 -142.47
CA HIS A 645 -88.81 162.34 -142.46
C HIS A 645 -88.01 163.41 -143.22
N GLY A 646 -86.67 163.32 -143.21
CA GLY A 646 -85.81 164.07 -144.14
C GLY A 646 -86.11 163.79 -145.63
N ARG A 647 -86.58 162.58 -145.97
CA ARG A 647 -86.98 162.22 -147.35
C ARG A 647 -88.46 162.52 -147.66
N MET A 648 -89.33 162.49 -146.64
CA MET A 648 -90.70 163.01 -146.69
C MET A 648 -90.67 164.46 -147.18
N HIS A 649 -89.95 165.35 -146.51
CA HIS A 649 -89.87 166.74 -146.96
C HIS A 649 -89.26 166.90 -148.36
N GLN A 650 -88.16 166.21 -148.69
CA GLN A 650 -87.48 166.46 -149.97
C GLN A 650 -88.27 165.98 -151.20
N ARG A 651 -89.05 164.89 -151.14
CA ARG A 651 -89.91 164.48 -152.28
C ARG A 651 -91.36 164.97 -152.21
N MET A 652 -91.87 165.31 -151.02
CA MET A 652 -93.10 166.11 -150.91
C MET A 652 -92.88 167.47 -151.59
N LYS A 653 -91.75 168.13 -151.35
CA LYS A 653 -91.31 169.36 -152.06
C LYS A 653 -91.25 169.20 -153.58
N ASP A 654 -90.52 168.20 -154.07
CA ASP A 654 -90.15 168.14 -155.49
C ASP A 654 -91.27 167.63 -156.43
N ARG A 655 -92.41 167.16 -155.91
CA ARG A 655 -93.65 166.97 -156.70
C ARG A 655 -94.94 167.57 -156.10
N LEU A 656 -94.85 168.38 -155.03
CA LEU A 656 -95.68 169.59 -154.90
C LEU A 656 -95.43 170.55 -156.09
N GLN A 657 -94.26 170.45 -156.72
CA GLN A 657 -94.01 171.02 -158.04
C GLN A 657 -94.57 170.05 -159.09
N GLN A 658 -95.75 170.35 -159.67
CA GLN A 658 -96.56 169.44 -160.52
C GLN A 658 -97.40 168.40 -159.71
N LEU A 659 -97.90 168.73 -158.51
CA LEU A 659 -99.21 169.37 -158.22
C LEU A 659 -99.75 170.29 -159.35
N ASP A 660 -100.29 171.45 -159.00
CA ASP A 660 -100.08 172.79 -159.59
C ASP A 660 -100.09 172.96 -161.11
N ARG A 661 -99.18 172.27 -161.80
CA ARG A 661 -98.54 172.68 -163.06
C ARG A 661 -98.59 171.63 -164.17
N HIS A 662 -99.17 170.46 -163.90
CA HIS A 662 -100.12 169.84 -164.83
C HIS A 662 -101.42 169.43 -164.09
N CYS A 663 -101.89 170.26 -163.15
CA CYS A 663 -102.69 171.46 -163.47
C CYS A 663 -104.11 170.97 -163.86
N GLN A 664 -105.16 171.40 -163.17
CA GLN A 664 -105.74 172.72 -163.38
C GLN A 664 -105.94 173.03 -164.89
N SER A 665 -104.95 172.91 -165.79
CA SER A 665 -105.14 172.98 -167.26
C SER A 665 -106.02 171.86 -167.85
N SER A 666 -105.81 170.59 -167.47
CA SER A 666 -106.69 169.48 -167.89
C SER A 666 -107.78 169.18 -166.87
N ALA A 667 -107.77 169.87 -165.71
CA ALA A 667 -109.05 170.15 -165.08
C ALA A 667 -109.86 171.03 -166.04
N GLN A 668 -109.35 172.24 -166.39
CA GLN A 668 -109.98 173.39 -167.06
C GLN A 668 -110.49 173.18 -168.48
N GLN A 669 -110.11 172.12 -169.21
CA GLN A 669 -110.87 171.76 -170.42
C GLN A 669 -112.27 171.15 -170.08
N VAL A 670 -112.49 170.75 -168.81
CA VAL A 670 -113.67 170.93 -167.94
C VAL A 670 -115.07 171.06 -168.59
N CYS A 671 -115.88 171.89 -167.97
CA CYS A 671 -116.83 172.79 -168.59
C CYS A 671 -116.42 173.37 -169.97
N GLU A 672 -115.17 173.40 -170.45
CA GLU A 672 -114.92 173.83 -171.84
C GLU A 672 -115.41 172.84 -172.90
N LEU A 673 -115.83 171.62 -172.51
CA LEU A 673 -116.76 170.78 -173.28
C LEU A 673 -118.00 170.30 -172.49
N LEU A 674 -118.05 170.43 -171.16
CA LEU A 674 -119.28 170.18 -170.37
C LEU A 674 -120.26 171.38 -170.42
N VAL A 675 -119.76 172.59 -170.61
CA VAL A 675 -120.49 173.89 -170.67
C VAL A 675 -120.35 174.53 -172.04
N LYS A 676 -119.39 174.12 -172.90
CA LYS A 676 -119.67 174.18 -174.33
C LYS A 676 -120.77 173.19 -174.70
N GLN A 677 -121.96 173.76 -174.79
CA GLN A 677 -122.83 173.53 -175.94
C GLN A 677 -123.36 172.09 -176.02
N ASN A 678 -124.03 171.52 -175.00
CA ASN A 678 -124.64 172.02 -173.75
C ASN A 678 -124.96 173.52 -173.68
N GLN A 679 -124.22 174.30 -172.88
CA GLN A 679 -124.49 175.70 -172.61
C GLN A 679 -123.71 176.65 -173.53
N LEU A 680 -123.09 177.66 -172.91
CA LEU A 680 -122.82 179.02 -173.30
C LEU A 680 -124.04 179.92 -173.20
N MET A 681 -124.17 180.89 -172.18
CA MET A 681 -124.02 181.22 -170.61
C MET A 681 -122.80 181.63 -169.54
N GLN A 682 -122.93 181.75 -168.11
CA GLN A 682 -122.34 182.77 -167.04
C GLN A 682 -121.47 182.46 -165.63
N GLU A 683 -121.46 183.29 -164.47
CA GLU A 683 -120.38 183.56 -163.33
C GLU A 683 -120.70 183.80 -161.72
N ARG A 684 -119.76 184.19 -160.71
CA ARG A 684 -119.92 184.63 -159.18
C ARG A 684 -118.75 185.32 -158.23
N ASN A 685 -118.77 185.38 -156.80
CA ASN A 685 -118.30 186.42 -155.70
C ASN A 685 -117.19 186.21 -154.48
N THR A 686 -117.14 186.96 -153.27
CA THR A 686 -115.96 187.24 -152.23
C THR A 686 -116.16 187.55 -150.61
N LEU A 687 -115.15 188.00 -149.70
CA LEU A 687 -115.18 188.33 -148.13
C LEU A 687 -113.85 188.83 -147.26
N SER A 688 -113.79 189.06 -145.86
CA SER A 688 -112.74 189.84 -144.96
C SER A 688 -112.57 189.68 -143.31
N GLU A 689 -111.68 190.42 -142.49
CA GLU A 689 -111.59 190.88 -140.95
C GLU A 689 -110.31 190.75 -139.90
N GLU A 690 -110.18 191.42 -138.65
CA GLU A 690 -108.93 191.64 -137.67
C GLU A 690 -109.01 192.06 -136.05
N MET A 691 -107.93 192.16 -135.13
CA MET A 691 -107.88 192.55 -133.59
C MET A 691 -106.52 192.97 -132.71
N GLN A 692 -106.47 193.22 -131.31
CA GLN A 692 -105.33 193.89 -130.43
C GLN A 692 -105.16 193.70 -128.76
N ASN A 693 -104.07 194.12 -127.97
CA ASN A 693 -103.90 194.28 -126.38
C ASN A 693 -102.45 194.54 -125.60
N LEU A 694 -102.28 194.88 -124.22
CA LEU A 694 -100.97 195.27 -123.41
C LEU A 694 -100.86 195.57 -121.77
N ARG A 695 -99.78 195.29 -120.88
CA ARG A 695 -99.28 195.90 -119.47
C ARG A 695 -98.08 195.17 -118.59
N ILE A 696 -97.40 195.39 -117.35
CA ILE A 696 -97.16 196.29 -116.07
C ILE A 696 -95.75 196.17 -115.16
N GLU A 697 -95.56 196.29 -113.76
CA GLU A 697 -94.35 196.88 -112.91
C GLU A 697 -93.98 196.51 -111.31
N GLY A 698 -92.80 196.85 -110.56
CA GLY A 698 -92.46 196.72 -109.00
C GLY A 698 -90.96 196.85 -108.25
N ALA A 699 -90.70 196.98 -106.84
CA ALA A 699 -89.36 197.10 -105.97
C ALA A 699 -89.39 197.04 -104.30
N PHE A 700 -88.45 197.17 -103.21
CA PHE A 700 -86.96 197.08 -102.66
C PHE A 700 -86.59 197.40 -101.04
N ILE A 701 -85.48 196.96 -100.25
CA ILE A 701 -84.97 197.37 -98.76
C ILE A 701 -83.53 196.90 -98.04
N LEU A 702 -83.02 197.23 -96.73
CA LEU A 702 -81.59 197.08 -96.02
C LEU A 702 -81.27 196.98 -94.36
N GLY A 703 -79.99 196.85 -93.71
CA GLY A 703 -79.54 196.80 -92.16
C GLY A 703 -77.99 196.67 -91.52
N ILE A 704 -77.57 196.69 -90.14
CA ILE A 704 -76.11 196.73 -89.43
C ILE A 704 -75.73 196.52 -87.80
N SER A 705 -74.45 196.25 -87.19
CA SER A 705 -73.87 196.24 -85.67
C SER A 705 -72.27 195.85 -85.33
N GLY A 706 -71.37 195.76 -84.21
CA GLY A 706 -71.03 195.98 -82.65
C GLY A 706 -69.62 195.39 -81.90
N ALA A 707 -69.00 195.74 -80.65
CA ALA A 707 -67.64 195.21 -79.94
C ALA A 707 -67.02 195.53 -78.39
N VAL A 708 -65.83 194.92 -77.84
CA VAL A 708 -64.71 195.08 -76.67
C VAL A 708 -64.65 194.56 -75.09
N ASP A 709 -63.51 193.95 -74.58
CA ASP A 709 -62.73 193.80 -73.22
C ASP A 709 -62.95 192.90 -71.89
N CYS A 710 -61.81 192.47 -71.25
CA CYS A 710 -61.30 192.16 -69.84
C CYS A 710 -61.89 191.27 -68.64
N CYS A 711 -60.93 190.68 -67.84
CA CYS A 711 -60.76 190.38 -66.37
C CYS A 711 -61.73 189.65 -65.34
N LEU A 712 -61.12 188.72 -64.55
CA LEU A 712 -61.06 188.52 -63.06
C LEU A 712 -62.32 188.45 -62.11
N CYS A 713 -62.29 187.44 -61.20
CA CYS A 713 -62.57 187.47 -59.73
C CYS A 713 -63.92 186.98 -59.11
N ARG A 714 -63.73 186.27 -57.96
CA ARG A 714 -64.46 186.29 -56.66
C ARG A 714 -65.96 185.91 -56.47
N GLN A 715 -66.12 184.91 -55.59
CA GLN A 715 -66.88 184.92 -54.32
C GLN A 715 -68.41 185.15 -54.24
N VAL A 716 -68.99 184.32 -53.35
CA VAL A 716 -69.99 184.65 -52.30
C VAL A 716 -71.46 184.78 -52.69
N SER A 717 -72.26 184.21 -51.78
CA SER A 717 -73.70 184.42 -51.54
C SER A 717 -74.68 183.93 -52.61
N ALA A 718 -75.93 183.61 -52.25
CA ALA A 718 -76.50 183.09 -50.99
C ALA A 718 -77.99 182.82 -51.27
N THR A 719 -78.70 182.19 -50.31
CA THR A 719 -80.17 182.31 -50.20
C THR A 719 -80.92 181.86 -51.48
N ASN A 720 -82.22 182.09 -51.65
CA ASN A 720 -83.31 181.69 -50.76
C ASN A 720 -84.34 180.92 -51.65
N VAL A 721 -84.98 179.86 -51.19
CA VAL A 721 -86.17 179.85 -50.31
C VAL A 721 -87.43 180.43 -50.98
N THR A 722 -88.54 179.69 -50.81
CA THR A 722 -89.95 180.13 -50.86
C THR A 722 -90.64 180.58 -52.16
N LEU A 723 -91.83 179.99 -52.40
CA LEU A 723 -93.11 180.68 -52.70
C LEU A 723 -93.26 181.31 -54.12
N LEU A 724 -94.45 181.69 -54.63
CA LEU A 724 -95.84 181.65 -54.15
C LEU A 724 -96.84 181.72 -55.33
N TYR A 725 -98.00 181.05 -55.23
CA TYR A 725 -99.35 181.55 -55.64
C TYR A 725 -99.61 181.98 -57.11
N VAL A 726 -100.84 182.33 -57.55
CA VAL A 726 -102.19 182.10 -56.99
C VAL A 726 -103.16 181.77 -58.13
N SER A 727 -104.43 181.50 -57.79
CA SER A 727 -105.59 181.45 -58.68
C SER A 727 -105.66 182.55 -59.76
N SER A 728 -106.23 182.22 -60.91
CA SER A 728 -107.66 182.49 -61.14
C SER A 728 -108.25 181.55 -62.20
#